data_AF-A0A818LBY0-F1
#
_entry.id   AF-A0A818LBY0-F1
#
_cell.length_a   1.000
_cell.length_b   1.000
_cell.length_c   1.000
_cell.angle_alpha   90.00
_cell.angle_beta   90.00
_cell.angle_gamma   90.00
#
_symmetry.space_group_name_H-M   'P 1'
#
loop_
_entity.id
_entity.type
_entity.pdbx_description
1 polymer ?
#
loop_
_entity_poly.entity_id
_entity_poly.type
_entity_poly.pdbx_seq_one_letter_code
_entity_poly.pdbx_strand_id
1 'polypeptide(L)'
;MLHAVQQVINDTDVTAIMMGTTHFINALLQRRGLAKVCIIRLCGPATYAIPPMANWPQDLKDTVDGLTAFVSGGYFFDGSEISPLDEEEIRSTVRRALALNICTFCVCGVFSPCRIDQEERAGEIIREESAIAYITLSHEIAGLGLSERENASILNACLRPLATRTIGALQDALPSGVPFFLTKNTGTLLSAEDSTRWPVFTFASGPINSMIGAAYLSGINNGIVIDIGGTSFDIGVIADGRPRQTHAVSSLCSFSFSFSINHILKNMRLIDDIRVNVTVPDTLSLPLGGGTVIHINEKDESIQVGPDSVGYRLEQEALAFGGQTVTGTDIALAAGLATGIGHCPVKLSASIVEQVLDYIKQTMIRSIDRMKTNSEPVSVILCGGGSILIDINQSLPGVTKMIRPDHFAVCNAVGAALCSVSATIDSIVDLLPSSVDGGEQRKRELDRLILQAHERCKQNGARSDTIHLTDMEQVPLAYHPGGHKHRVQITAIGQLDLNKFGRNEQEKRGQKSNLEIKKEAGIDIKPPIHIDLTKKQPIFDENGVWCIDAIDIEYIAYGTGILGTGGGGESYHCKLWCLEVLREGKYKMRVVPPSFFSSASNLIADVGFMGAPTVSHELLSNGRECLEAVNAIEKYLSKKIDAVYTGEIGGSNGLMGLLVAARKQVPCVDCDGLGRAFPCLDHSLCFIHGLPPTPACLCDIRGETVMCTNDMVSTAKELEDIFRKECTERGLFTGVCLPPLTGEQLQKHTLLHSLSRAWFLGEAKFNHRKDAIQAVAHAGHGRVLVSDGKVINVERNTTGGFARGHVSIETAGRILIIEFQNENLVARFDDGEIIASVPDLITLVEQDSAEPLATEIIKYGYRVSVLVLPAPEPLTTPLALQHLGLKAFGYDFPHYEYIPFHTPIKSVWDVFYNKQTHSQQ
;
A
#
# COMPACT_ATOMS: atom_id res chain seq x y z
N MET A 1 1.71 26.91 23.05
CA MET A 1 1.51 25.55 23.61
C MET A 1 2.05 25.45 25.03
N LEU A 2 3.36 25.48 25.24
CA LEU A 2 3.99 25.48 26.58
C LEU A 2 3.35 26.50 27.56
N HIS A 3 3.10 27.72 27.08
CA HIS A 3 2.41 28.76 27.85
C HIS A 3 0.98 28.39 28.26
N ALA A 4 0.21 27.74 27.37
CA ALA A 4 -1.17 27.32 27.67
C ALA A 4 -1.20 26.17 28.68
N VAL A 5 -0.26 25.23 28.55
CA VAL A 5 -0.08 24.13 29.50
C VAL A 5 0.32 24.66 30.88
N GLN A 6 1.28 25.59 30.96
CA GLN A 6 1.69 26.22 32.22
C GLN A 6 0.56 27.02 32.89
N GLN A 7 -0.31 27.68 32.12
CA GLN A 7 -1.46 28.39 32.69
C GLN A 7 -2.46 27.46 33.37
N VAL A 8 -2.75 26.29 32.80
CA VAL A 8 -3.72 25.34 33.36
C VAL A 8 -3.16 24.56 34.56
N ILE A 9 -1.88 24.20 34.49
CA ILE A 9 -1.20 23.40 35.51
C ILE A 9 -1.09 24.14 36.85
N ASN A 10 -0.95 25.47 36.84
CA ASN A 10 -0.79 26.24 38.08
C ASN A 10 -2.06 26.28 38.94
N ASP A 11 -3.23 26.00 38.35
CA ASP A 11 -4.53 26.15 39.00
C ASP A 11 -5.23 24.80 39.31
N THR A 12 -4.61 23.66 38.98
CA THR A 12 -5.25 22.33 39.07
C THR A 12 -4.28 21.23 39.51
N ASP A 13 -4.75 20.26 40.29
CA ASP A 13 -3.98 19.03 40.58
C ASP A 13 -4.04 18.07 39.37
N VAL A 14 -2.90 17.86 38.71
CA VAL A 14 -2.82 17.12 37.43
C VAL A 14 -2.25 15.73 37.65
N THR A 15 -3.07 14.70 37.41
CA THR A 15 -2.67 13.28 37.58
C THR A 15 -1.88 12.73 36.38
N ALA A 16 -2.19 13.16 35.16
CA ALA A 16 -1.52 12.75 33.93
C ALA A 16 -1.82 13.75 32.80
N ILE A 17 -0.98 13.76 31.77
CA ILE A 17 -1.15 14.58 30.57
C ILE A 17 -1.13 13.68 29.35
N MET A 18 -2.19 13.75 28.54
CA MET A 18 -2.31 13.08 27.25
C MET A 18 -2.33 14.11 26.13
N MET A 19 -1.58 13.86 25.06
CA MET A 19 -1.42 14.82 23.97
C MET A 19 -1.50 14.16 22.59
N GLY A 20 -2.38 14.67 21.73
CA GLY A 20 -2.28 14.48 20.28
C GLY A 20 -1.41 15.56 19.64
N THR A 21 -0.62 15.22 18.62
CA THR A 21 0.25 16.20 17.94
C THR A 21 0.35 15.95 16.44
N THR A 22 0.32 17.04 15.68
CA THR A 22 0.62 17.05 14.24
C THR A 22 2.05 17.52 13.94
N HIS A 23 2.86 17.77 14.97
CA HIS A 23 4.18 18.37 14.82
C HIS A 23 5.12 17.54 13.94
N PHE A 24 5.17 16.22 14.14
CA PHE A 24 6.09 15.34 13.42
C PHE A 24 5.68 15.13 11.96
N ILE A 25 4.39 14.98 11.67
CA ILE A 25 3.92 14.90 10.29
C ILE A 25 4.12 16.22 9.55
N ASN A 26 3.91 17.37 10.21
CA ASN A 26 4.22 18.67 9.62
C ASN A 26 5.71 18.86 9.34
N ALA A 27 6.59 18.39 10.22
CA ALA A 27 8.03 18.41 10.00
C ALA A 27 8.41 17.60 8.75
N LEU A 28 7.80 16.42 8.57
CA LEU A 28 7.97 15.61 7.37
C LEU A 28 7.44 16.33 6.11
N LEU A 29 6.23 16.91 6.17
CA LEU A 29 5.62 17.62 5.04
C LEU A 29 6.42 18.88 4.64
N GLN A 30 7.07 19.53 5.60
CA GLN A 30 7.86 20.76 5.39
C GLN A 30 9.36 20.51 5.20
N ARG A 31 9.81 19.24 5.21
CA ARG A 31 11.21 18.82 5.14
C ARG A 31 12.10 19.45 6.22
N ARG A 32 11.54 19.69 7.40
CA ARG A 32 12.16 20.53 8.43
C ARG A 32 12.63 19.71 9.62
N GLY A 33 13.91 19.87 9.97
CA GLY A 33 14.49 19.26 11.18
C GLY A 33 14.60 17.73 11.11
N LEU A 34 14.50 17.17 9.90
CA LEU A 34 14.72 15.75 9.62
C LEU A 34 16.21 15.46 9.62
N ALA A 35 16.59 14.30 10.15
CA ALA A 35 17.98 13.85 10.14
C ALA A 35 18.26 12.94 8.93
N LYS A 36 19.50 13.02 8.42
CA LYS A 36 20.02 12.00 7.51
C LYS A 36 20.10 10.65 8.21
N VAL A 37 19.75 9.59 7.50
CA VAL A 37 19.65 8.22 8.03
C VAL A 37 20.68 7.32 7.36
N CYS A 38 21.38 6.51 8.15
CA CYS A 38 22.13 5.37 7.68
C CYS A 38 21.23 4.13 7.69
N ILE A 39 20.98 3.56 6.51
CA ILE A 39 20.09 2.41 6.31
C ILE A 39 20.95 1.17 6.17
N ILE A 40 20.73 0.19 7.04
CA ILE A 40 21.41 -1.11 7.05
C ILE A 40 20.37 -2.17 6.76
N ARG A 41 20.41 -2.74 5.55
CA ARG A 41 19.50 -3.82 5.14
C ARG A 41 20.20 -5.18 5.30
N LEU A 42 19.71 -6.01 6.23
CA LEU A 42 20.19 -7.38 6.46
C LEU A 42 19.49 -8.32 5.48
N CYS A 43 20.16 -8.68 4.40
CA CYS A 43 19.50 -9.32 3.27
C CYS A 43 20.39 -10.22 2.41
N GLY A 44 21.72 -10.17 2.57
CA GLY A 44 22.63 -10.72 1.57
C GLY A 44 22.36 -12.19 1.22
N PRO A 45 22.34 -12.60 -0.08
CA PRO A 45 22.46 -11.81 -1.31
C PRO A 45 21.11 -11.37 -1.93
N ALA A 46 20.02 -11.34 -1.16
CA ALA A 46 18.67 -11.02 -1.62
C ALA A 46 18.38 -9.51 -1.67
N THR A 47 17.29 -9.13 -2.35
CA THR A 47 16.64 -7.79 -2.29
C THR A 47 17.41 -6.61 -2.89
N TYR A 48 18.49 -6.84 -3.64
CA TYR A 48 19.29 -5.77 -4.24
C TYR A 48 18.63 -5.06 -5.43
N ALA A 49 17.58 -5.65 -6.02
CA ALA A 49 16.94 -5.09 -7.20
C ALA A 49 16.24 -3.74 -6.94
N ILE A 50 15.78 -3.51 -5.70
CA ILE A 50 15.01 -2.32 -5.32
C ILE A 50 15.71 -1.66 -4.13
N PRO A 51 16.35 -0.49 -4.32
CA PRO A 51 17.01 0.21 -3.24
C PRO A 51 16.00 0.79 -2.24
N PRO A 52 16.42 1.09 -1.01
CA PRO A 52 15.61 1.87 -0.09
C PRO A 52 15.16 3.19 -0.72
N MET A 53 13.95 3.63 -0.38
CA MET A 53 13.37 4.89 -0.86
C MET A 53 13.22 4.98 -2.39
N ALA A 54 13.09 3.85 -3.10
CA ALA A 54 13.00 3.83 -4.57
C ALA A 54 11.85 4.69 -5.15
N ASN A 55 10.74 4.79 -4.41
CA ASN A 55 9.52 5.52 -4.76
C ASN A 55 9.29 6.79 -3.93
N TRP A 56 10.34 7.34 -3.30
CA TRP A 56 10.22 8.56 -2.50
C TRP A 56 10.32 9.81 -3.36
N PRO A 57 9.62 10.90 -3.00
CA PRO A 57 9.87 12.21 -3.59
C PRO A 57 11.35 12.58 -3.48
N GLN A 58 11.94 13.03 -4.59
CA GLN A 58 13.38 13.29 -4.64
C GLN A 58 13.82 14.34 -3.60
N ASP A 59 13.02 15.38 -3.35
CA ASP A 59 13.29 16.41 -2.35
C ASP A 59 13.34 15.85 -0.92
N LEU A 60 12.43 14.92 -0.59
CA LEU A 60 12.43 14.26 0.70
C LEU A 60 13.60 13.28 0.81
N LYS A 61 13.85 12.51 -0.25
CA LYS A 61 14.99 11.59 -0.32
C LYS A 61 16.31 12.34 -0.11
N ASP A 62 16.55 13.45 -0.79
CA ASP A 62 17.76 14.27 -0.63
C ASP A 62 17.96 14.78 0.80
N THR A 63 16.84 15.04 1.49
CA THR A 63 16.83 15.51 2.89
C THR A 63 17.22 14.41 3.88
N VAL A 64 16.75 13.17 3.66
CA VAL A 64 16.90 12.07 4.64
C VAL A 64 17.96 11.04 4.26
N ASP A 65 18.32 10.93 2.99
CA ASP A 65 19.27 9.93 2.50
C ASP A 65 20.68 10.29 2.95
N GLY A 66 21.27 9.37 3.70
CA GLY A 66 22.59 9.51 4.28
C GLY A 66 23.56 8.49 3.71
N LEU A 67 23.42 7.23 4.14
CA LEU A 67 24.25 6.11 3.71
C LEU A 67 23.41 4.84 3.67
N THR A 68 23.40 4.13 2.56
CA THR A 68 22.76 2.81 2.46
C THR A 68 23.82 1.71 2.42
N ALA A 69 23.61 0.64 3.18
CA ALA A 69 24.44 -0.56 3.16
C ALA A 69 23.54 -1.80 3.10
N PHE A 70 23.85 -2.67 2.15
CA PHE A 70 23.32 -4.02 2.09
C PHE A 70 24.34 -4.94 2.76
N VAL A 71 23.91 -5.67 3.78
CA VAL A 71 24.76 -6.46 4.66
C VAL A 71 24.28 -7.91 4.69
N SER A 72 25.20 -8.84 4.92
CA SER A 72 24.90 -10.26 5.10
C SER A 72 23.93 -10.48 6.28
N GLY A 73 23.07 -11.48 6.20
CA GLY A 73 21.94 -11.69 7.10
C GLY A 73 20.62 -11.86 6.35
N GLY A 74 19.52 -11.77 7.09
CA GLY A 74 18.17 -12.05 6.64
C GLY A 74 17.79 -13.53 6.78
N TYR A 75 16.49 -13.78 6.86
CA TYR A 75 15.92 -15.11 6.98
C TYR A 75 15.07 -15.45 5.77
N PHE A 76 14.92 -16.74 5.48
CA PHE A 76 13.83 -17.24 4.65
C PHE A 76 12.56 -17.37 5.47
N PHE A 77 11.43 -17.60 4.79
CA PHE A 77 10.11 -17.71 5.41
C PHE A 77 10.00 -18.83 6.46
N ASP A 78 10.83 -19.86 6.37
CA ASP A 78 10.85 -20.99 7.29
C ASP A 78 11.69 -20.73 8.56
N GLY A 79 12.42 -19.61 8.60
CA GLY A 79 13.30 -19.18 9.68
C GLY A 79 14.77 -19.57 9.49
N SER A 80 15.12 -20.25 8.39
CA SER A 80 16.51 -20.53 8.02
C SER A 80 17.20 -19.25 7.54
N GLU A 81 18.52 -19.17 7.70
CA GLU A 81 19.30 -17.98 7.31
C GLU A 81 19.49 -17.92 5.79
N ILE A 82 19.29 -16.74 5.21
CA ILE A 82 19.70 -16.47 3.81
C ILE A 82 21.24 -16.49 3.74
N SER A 83 21.86 -15.77 4.67
CA SER A 83 23.30 -15.82 4.96
C SER A 83 23.53 -15.51 6.45
N PRO A 84 24.67 -15.93 7.03
CA PRO A 84 25.05 -15.53 8.38
C PRO A 84 25.23 -14.03 8.50
N LEU A 85 24.93 -13.47 9.68
CA LEU A 85 25.17 -12.07 9.99
C LEU A 85 26.67 -11.75 10.01
N ASP A 86 27.12 -10.79 9.21
CA ASP A 86 28.50 -10.29 9.25
C ASP A 86 28.58 -9.04 10.14
N GLU A 87 29.10 -9.20 11.36
CA GLU A 87 29.22 -8.12 12.32
C GLU A 87 30.21 -7.02 11.89
N GLU A 88 31.26 -7.35 11.12
CA GLU A 88 32.25 -6.35 10.71
C GLU A 88 31.72 -5.50 9.55
N GLU A 89 30.88 -6.04 8.66
CA GLU A 89 30.14 -5.25 7.67
C GLU A 89 29.29 -4.17 8.34
N ILE A 90 28.65 -4.50 9.47
CA ILE A 90 27.86 -3.57 10.29
C ILE A 90 28.78 -2.53 10.93
N ARG A 91 29.84 -2.95 11.65
CA ARG A 91 30.79 -2.03 12.31
C ARG A 91 31.42 -1.06 11.31
N SER A 92 31.88 -1.57 10.18
CA SER A 92 32.44 -0.78 9.08
C SER A 92 31.42 0.25 8.56
N THR A 93 30.17 -0.16 8.37
CA THR A 93 29.09 0.76 7.95
C THR A 93 28.83 1.85 8.99
N VAL A 94 28.80 1.51 10.29
CA VAL A 94 28.63 2.48 11.37
C VAL A 94 29.78 3.49 11.39
N ARG A 95 31.04 3.02 11.31
CA ARG A 95 32.22 3.91 11.24
C ARG A 95 32.16 4.86 10.04
N ARG A 96 31.74 4.38 8.86
CA ARG A 96 31.53 5.22 7.67
C ARG A 96 30.43 6.26 7.88
N ALA A 97 29.29 5.87 8.46
CA ALA A 97 28.20 6.78 8.76
C ALA A 97 28.63 7.90 9.73
N LEU A 98 29.34 7.55 10.79
CA LEU A 98 29.87 8.51 11.77
C LEU A 98 30.88 9.47 11.13
N ALA A 99 31.75 8.98 10.23
CA ALA A 99 32.66 9.83 9.47
C ALA A 99 31.95 10.85 8.57
N LEU A 100 30.70 10.56 8.18
CA LEU A 100 29.80 11.46 7.44
C LEU A 100 28.90 12.32 8.36
N ASN A 101 29.12 12.29 9.68
CA ASN A 101 28.30 12.94 10.71
C ASN A 101 26.84 12.43 10.76
N ILE A 102 26.62 11.17 10.38
CA ILE A 102 25.32 10.51 10.47
C ILE A 102 25.28 9.69 11.76
N CYS A 103 24.41 10.09 12.70
CA CYS A 103 24.20 9.41 13.98
C CYS A 103 22.83 8.72 14.08
N THR A 104 22.08 8.69 12.99
CA THR A 104 20.74 8.08 12.93
C THR A 104 20.81 6.85 12.05
N PHE A 105 20.35 5.71 12.57
CA PHE A 105 20.45 4.40 11.95
C PHE A 105 19.09 3.73 11.85
N CYS A 106 18.84 3.04 10.73
CA CYS A 106 17.68 2.22 10.49
C CYS A 106 18.16 0.83 10.09
N VAL A 107 17.80 -0.21 10.85
CA VAL A 107 18.14 -1.60 10.54
C VAL A 107 16.88 -2.32 10.07
N CYS A 108 16.94 -2.91 8.88
CA CYS A 108 15.84 -3.63 8.27
C CYS A 108 16.30 -5.01 7.78
N GLY A 109 15.81 -6.09 8.39
CA GLY A 109 16.09 -7.46 7.98
C GLY A 109 14.95 -8.11 7.20
N VAL A 110 15.29 -9.01 6.27
CA VAL A 110 14.31 -9.88 5.60
C VAL A 110 13.74 -10.88 6.61
N PHE A 111 12.42 -10.93 6.73
CA PHE A 111 11.64 -11.68 7.74
C PHE A 111 11.95 -11.32 9.21
N SER A 112 12.49 -10.12 9.48
CA SER A 112 12.80 -9.68 10.85
C SER A 112 11.61 -9.56 11.80
N PRO A 113 10.36 -9.25 11.37
CA PRO A 113 9.20 -9.30 12.26
C PRO A 113 8.92 -10.71 12.82
N CYS A 114 9.35 -11.74 12.11
CA CYS A 114 9.16 -13.14 12.51
C CYS A 114 10.31 -13.65 13.37
N ARG A 115 11.51 -13.10 13.18
CA ARG A 115 12.72 -13.47 13.93
C ARG A 115 13.63 -12.25 14.10
N ILE A 116 13.66 -11.73 15.33
CA ILE A 116 14.20 -10.40 15.65
C ILE A 116 15.70 -10.38 15.99
N ASP A 117 16.29 -11.53 16.28
CA ASP A 117 17.64 -11.70 16.83
C ASP A 117 18.74 -10.99 16.01
N GLN A 118 18.70 -11.06 14.67
CA GLN A 118 19.69 -10.38 13.82
C GLN A 118 19.56 -8.85 13.87
N GLU A 119 18.33 -8.31 13.90
CA GLU A 119 18.14 -6.86 14.05
C GLU A 119 18.56 -6.38 15.44
N GLU A 120 18.23 -7.14 16.49
CA GLU A 120 18.66 -6.82 17.85
C GLU A 120 20.19 -6.81 17.95
N ARG A 121 20.87 -7.83 17.40
CA ARG A 121 22.33 -7.92 17.39
C ARG A 121 22.97 -6.77 16.61
N ALA A 122 22.44 -6.43 15.45
CA ALA A 122 22.88 -5.25 14.70
C ALA A 122 22.72 -3.96 15.52
N GLY A 123 21.59 -3.82 16.24
CA GLY A 123 21.35 -2.72 17.16
C GLY A 123 22.37 -2.65 18.30
N GLU A 124 22.75 -3.77 18.90
CA GLU A 124 23.81 -3.83 19.91
C GLU A 124 25.15 -3.35 19.36
N ILE A 125 25.56 -3.84 18.19
CA ILE A 125 26.81 -3.44 17.53
C ILE A 125 26.84 -1.94 17.26
N ILE A 126 25.73 -1.35 16.80
CA ILE A 126 25.66 0.10 16.58
C ILE A 126 25.83 0.87 17.92
N ARG A 127 25.25 0.39 19.03
CA ARG A 127 25.43 1.02 20.36
C ARG A 127 26.86 0.89 20.86
N GLU A 128 27.52 -0.24 20.61
CA GLU A 128 28.92 -0.46 20.97
C GLU A 128 29.85 0.53 20.24
N GLU A 129 29.60 0.80 18.96
CA GLU A 129 30.40 1.74 18.15
C GLU A 129 30.01 3.22 18.41
N SER A 130 28.77 3.51 18.82
CA SER A 130 28.32 4.88 19.13
C SER A 130 27.21 4.94 20.18
N ALA A 131 27.57 5.45 21.36
CA ALA A 131 26.62 5.67 22.46
C ALA A 131 25.57 6.76 22.18
N ILE A 132 25.78 7.62 21.17
CA ILE A 132 24.86 8.72 20.80
C ILE A 132 23.94 8.35 19.63
N ALA A 133 24.01 7.11 19.14
CA ALA A 133 23.26 6.67 17.96
C ALA A 133 21.74 6.59 18.21
N TYR A 134 20.95 7.17 17.30
CA TYR A 134 19.52 6.93 17.21
C TYR A 134 19.27 5.68 16.34
N ILE A 135 18.99 4.53 16.95
CA ILE A 135 18.76 3.26 16.27
C ILE A 135 17.27 2.91 16.17
N THR A 136 16.73 2.83 14.96
CA THR A 136 15.41 2.26 14.67
C THR A 136 15.58 0.83 14.17
N LEU A 137 14.91 -0.13 14.81
CA LEU A 137 14.82 -1.52 14.33
C LEU A 137 13.46 -1.73 13.68
N SER A 138 13.44 -2.30 12.48
CA SER A 138 12.25 -2.30 11.65
C SER A 138 11.10 -3.16 12.19
N HIS A 139 11.44 -4.25 12.90
CA HIS A 139 10.45 -5.12 13.54
C HIS A 139 9.66 -4.41 14.66
N GLU A 140 10.17 -3.31 15.21
CA GLU A 140 9.45 -2.47 16.19
C GLU A 140 8.44 -1.52 15.53
N ILE A 141 8.54 -1.30 14.21
CA ILE A 141 7.79 -0.27 13.49
C ILE A 141 6.62 -0.85 12.71
N ALA A 142 6.84 -1.91 11.94
CA ALA A 142 5.83 -2.49 11.07
C ALA A 142 6.06 -4.00 10.86
N GLY A 143 5.01 -4.70 10.42
CA GLY A 143 5.03 -6.14 10.14
C GLY A 143 5.67 -6.50 8.78
N LEU A 144 5.27 -7.64 8.21
CA LEU A 144 5.75 -8.10 6.90
C LEU A 144 5.47 -7.10 5.76
N GLY A 145 6.28 -7.16 4.71
CA GLY A 145 6.35 -6.18 3.62
C GLY A 145 7.64 -5.36 3.76
N LEU A 146 8.72 -5.80 3.12
CA LEU A 146 10.06 -5.25 3.35
C LEU A 146 10.14 -3.78 2.93
N SER A 147 9.66 -3.45 1.73
CA SER A 147 9.70 -2.08 1.20
C SER A 147 8.88 -1.13 2.07
N GLU A 148 7.66 -1.52 2.41
CA GLU A 148 6.74 -0.75 3.24
C GLU A 148 7.24 -0.56 4.67
N ARG A 149 7.78 -1.61 5.28
CA ARG A 149 8.35 -1.58 6.63
C ARG A 149 9.62 -0.75 6.67
N GLU A 150 10.49 -0.89 5.67
CA GLU A 150 11.70 -0.10 5.55
C GLU A 150 11.36 1.39 5.38
N ASN A 151 10.40 1.73 4.53
CA ASN A 151 9.92 3.11 4.38
C ASN A 151 9.42 3.68 5.72
N ALA A 152 8.59 2.93 6.46
CA ALA A 152 8.10 3.35 7.78
C ALA A 152 9.25 3.56 8.78
N SER A 153 10.25 2.69 8.73
CA SER A 153 11.39 2.69 9.64
C SER A 153 12.33 3.86 9.37
N ILE A 154 12.53 4.21 8.10
CA ILE A 154 13.29 5.39 7.68
C ILE A 154 12.57 6.68 8.10
N LEU A 155 11.25 6.75 7.87
CA LEU A 155 10.42 7.88 8.32
C LEU A 155 10.50 8.05 9.83
N ASN A 156 10.42 6.94 10.58
CA ASN A 156 10.59 6.99 12.02
C ASN A 156 11.99 7.48 12.42
N ALA A 157 13.04 6.89 11.84
CA ALA A 157 14.43 7.19 12.14
C ALA A 157 14.76 8.67 11.92
N CYS A 158 14.35 9.25 10.79
CA CYS A 158 14.69 10.64 10.45
C CYS A 158 14.03 11.66 11.42
N LEU A 159 12.95 11.28 12.10
CA LEU A 159 12.24 12.12 13.08
C LEU A 159 12.78 12.00 14.50
N ARG A 160 13.54 10.94 14.82
CA ARG A 160 13.95 10.69 16.21
C ARG A 160 14.70 11.85 16.86
N PRO A 161 15.67 12.51 16.21
CA PRO A 161 16.35 13.64 16.83
C PRO A 161 15.40 14.82 17.11
N LEU A 162 14.43 15.07 16.22
CA LEU A 162 13.40 16.08 16.44
C LEU A 162 12.48 15.67 17.60
N ALA A 163 12.05 14.41 17.64
CA ALA A 163 11.22 13.86 18.70
C ALA A 163 11.90 13.99 20.07
N THR A 164 13.16 13.57 20.21
CA THR A 164 13.92 13.70 21.45
C THR A 164 14.01 15.14 21.93
N ARG A 165 14.29 16.11 21.04
CA ARG A 165 14.34 17.53 21.42
C ARG A 165 12.97 18.06 21.82
N THR A 166 11.94 17.82 21.02
CA THR A 166 10.61 18.37 21.23
C THR A 166 9.94 17.78 22.47
N ILE A 167 9.97 16.46 22.64
CA ILE A 167 9.37 15.78 23.79
C ILE A 167 10.17 16.08 25.06
N GLY A 168 11.50 16.09 25.00
CA GLY A 168 12.34 16.47 26.14
C GLY A 168 12.03 17.89 26.63
N ALA A 169 11.92 18.85 25.71
CA ALA A 169 11.56 20.23 26.05
C ALA A 169 10.13 20.36 26.63
N LEU A 170 9.20 19.53 26.17
CA LEU A 170 7.86 19.46 26.76
C LEU A 170 7.91 18.89 28.17
N GLN A 171 8.59 17.77 28.38
CA GLN A 171 8.74 17.15 29.70
C GLN A 171 9.43 18.07 30.70
N ASP A 172 10.45 18.81 30.29
CA ASP A 172 11.17 19.76 31.14
C ASP A 172 10.30 20.95 31.58
N ALA A 173 9.27 21.27 30.82
CA ALA A 173 8.34 22.34 31.16
C ALA A 173 7.14 21.88 31.99
N LEU A 174 6.93 20.56 32.11
CA LEU A 174 5.89 19.98 32.97
C LEU A 174 6.37 19.88 34.42
N PRO A 175 5.47 19.91 35.41
CA PRO A 175 5.82 19.63 36.80
C PRO A 175 6.46 18.26 36.93
N SER A 176 7.48 18.18 37.77
CA SER A 176 8.18 16.93 38.04
C SER A 176 7.21 15.86 38.57
N GLY A 177 7.27 14.66 38.00
CA GLY A 177 6.48 13.50 38.44
C GLY A 177 5.09 13.36 37.81
N VAL A 178 4.68 14.28 36.92
CA VAL A 178 3.43 14.12 36.15
C VAL A 178 3.68 13.26 34.92
N PRO A 179 3.01 12.11 34.76
CA PRO A 179 3.15 11.25 33.59
C PRO A 179 2.68 11.95 32.32
N PHE A 180 3.45 11.81 31.24
CA PHE A 180 3.16 12.41 29.95
C PHE A 180 3.06 11.33 28.87
N PHE A 181 1.95 11.34 28.14
CA PHE A 181 1.65 10.39 27.08
C PHE A 181 1.29 11.12 25.79
N LEU A 182 1.67 10.52 24.66
CA LEU A 182 1.19 10.92 23.35
C LEU A 182 0.16 9.92 22.85
N THR A 183 -0.76 10.36 22.01
CA THR A 183 -1.73 9.48 21.38
C THR A 183 -1.24 8.93 20.04
N LYS A 184 -1.44 7.62 19.84
CA LYS A 184 -1.12 6.90 18.62
C LYS A 184 -2.26 7.02 17.60
N ASN A 185 -1.93 6.79 16.34
CA ASN A 185 -2.86 6.59 15.22
C ASN A 185 -3.86 5.43 15.40
N THR A 186 -3.67 4.55 16.40
CA THR A 186 -4.59 3.46 16.73
C THR A 186 -5.60 3.78 17.83
N GLY A 187 -5.57 5.01 18.38
CA GLY A 187 -6.42 5.40 19.52
C GLY A 187 -5.90 4.89 20.86
N THR A 188 -4.59 4.67 20.93
CA THR A 188 -3.89 4.14 22.10
C THR A 188 -2.79 5.08 22.56
N LEU A 189 -2.27 4.90 23.77
CA LEU A 189 -1.27 5.77 24.38
C LEU A 189 0.16 5.27 24.14
N LEU A 190 1.06 6.22 23.99
CA LEU A 190 2.51 6.04 23.92
C LEU A 190 3.15 6.83 25.06
N SER A 191 4.05 6.21 25.81
CA SER A 191 4.80 6.94 26.85
C SER A 191 5.67 8.04 26.21
N ALA A 192 6.04 9.06 26.98
CA ALA A 192 6.97 10.08 26.50
C ALA A 192 8.31 9.47 26.04
N GLU A 193 8.86 8.50 26.78
CA GLU A 193 10.08 7.78 26.39
C GLU A 193 9.90 7.07 25.04
N ASP A 194 8.85 6.26 24.91
CA ASP A 194 8.56 5.52 23.68
C ASP A 194 8.26 6.46 22.50
N SER A 195 7.68 7.63 22.74
CA SER A 195 7.42 8.61 21.69
C SER A 195 8.68 9.26 21.09
N THR A 196 9.80 9.23 21.81
CA THR A 196 11.11 9.60 21.24
C THR A 196 11.71 8.48 20.39
N ARG A 197 11.31 7.23 20.65
CA ARG A 197 11.73 6.04 19.88
C ARG A 197 10.87 5.85 18.64
N TRP A 198 9.56 6.05 18.74
CA TRP A 198 8.58 5.75 17.70
C TRP A 198 7.64 6.93 17.36
N PRO A 199 8.16 8.12 16.99
CA PRO A 199 7.34 9.27 16.64
C PRO A 199 6.41 9.05 15.44
N VAL A 200 6.70 8.09 14.56
CA VAL A 200 5.87 7.81 13.37
C VAL A 200 4.44 7.40 13.74
N PHE A 201 4.24 6.76 14.91
CA PHE A 201 2.91 6.33 15.34
C PHE A 201 1.98 7.47 15.75
N THR A 202 2.44 8.72 15.79
CA THR A 202 1.58 9.88 16.11
C THR A 202 0.98 10.53 14.87
N PHE A 203 1.27 10.04 13.65
CA PHE A 203 0.98 10.70 12.37
C PHE A 203 -0.51 10.94 12.05
N ALA A 204 -1.43 10.32 12.79
CA ALA A 204 -2.88 10.51 12.61
C ALA A 204 -3.61 10.56 13.96
N SER A 205 -2.95 11.05 15.01
CA SER A 205 -3.54 11.06 16.35
C SER A 205 -4.76 12.00 16.44
N GLY A 206 -4.77 13.08 15.67
CA GLY A 206 -5.81 14.11 15.68
C GLY A 206 -7.21 13.55 15.38
N PRO A 207 -7.49 13.11 14.14
CA PRO A 207 -8.80 12.59 13.75
C PRO A 207 -9.29 11.45 14.66
N ILE A 208 -8.36 10.62 15.12
CA ILE A 208 -8.64 9.50 16.02
C ILE A 208 -9.13 9.94 17.38
N ASN A 209 -8.46 10.91 17.99
CA ASN A 209 -8.91 11.45 19.26
C ASN A 209 -10.30 12.08 19.10
N SER A 210 -10.54 12.82 18.01
CA SER A 210 -11.85 13.41 17.75
C SER A 210 -12.95 12.35 17.63
N MET A 211 -12.68 11.23 16.97
CA MET A 211 -13.59 10.09 16.89
C MET A 211 -13.90 9.50 18.26
N ILE A 212 -12.88 9.15 19.04
CA ILE A 212 -13.08 8.58 20.39
C ILE A 212 -13.89 9.53 21.27
N GLY A 213 -13.56 10.83 21.25
CA GLY A 213 -14.26 11.84 22.02
C GLY A 213 -15.71 12.04 21.55
N ALA A 214 -15.95 12.03 20.23
CA ALA A 214 -17.28 12.14 19.65
C ALA A 214 -18.16 10.94 20.02
N ALA A 215 -17.63 9.72 19.97
CA ALA A 215 -18.33 8.52 20.44
C ALA A 215 -18.72 8.64 21.92
N TYR A 216 -17.76 9.04 22.76
CA TYR A 216 -17.99 9.20 24.20
C TYR A 216 -19.05 10.27 24.51
N LEU A 217 -18.90 11.47 23.95
CA LEU A 217 -19.78 12.61 24.23
C LEU A 217 -21.19 12.43 23.64
N SER A 218 -21.32 11.70 22.53
CA SER A 218 -22.62 11.43 21.91
C SER A 218 -23.32 10.19 22.49
N GLY A 219 -22.59 9.30 23.16
CA GLY A 219 -23.08 7.98 23.58
C GLY A 219 -23.36 7.02 22.42
N ILE A 220 -22.89 7.32 21.21
CA ILE A 220 -23.07 6.49 20.02
C ILE A 220 -21.81 5.67 19.76
N ASN A 221 -21.97 4.36 19.79
CA ASN A 221 -20.87 3.43 19.56
C ASN A 221 -20.73 2.99 18.09
N ASN A 222 -21.76 3.18 17.26
CA ASN A 222 -21.76 2.76 15.87
C ASN A 222 -22.27 3.90 14.98
N GLY A 223 -21.41 4.43 14.11
CA GLY A 223 -21.76 5.56 13.25
C GLY A 223 -20.57 6.19 12.54
N ILE A 224 -20.83 7.32 11.90
CA ILE A 224 -19.82 8.13 11.22
C ILE A 224 -19.55 9.37 12.07
N VAL A 225 -18.28 9.71 12.24
CA VAL A 225 -17.87 10.99 12.83
C VAL A 225 -17.35 11.89 11.74
N ILE A 226 -17.75 13.16 11.77
CA ILE A 226 -17.23 14.23 10.93
C ILE A 226 -16.67 15.30 11.87
N ASP A 227 -15.34 15.43 11.91
CA ASP A 227 -14.62 16.50 12.61
C ASP A 227 -14.32 17.64 11.65
N ILE A 228 -14.85 18.83 11.91
CA ILE A 228 -14.63 20.00 11.09
C ILE A 228 -13.86 21.04 11.89
N GLY A 229 -12.62 21.27 11.49
CA GLY A 229 -11.76 22.29 12.05
C GLY A 229 -11.87 23.63 11.34
N GLY A 230 -10.85 24.47 11.53
CA GLY A 230 -10.68 25.72 10.77
C GLY A 230 -10.21 25.48 9.34
N THR A 231 -9.54 24.36 9.07
CA THR A 231 -8.88 24.09 7.78
C THR A 231 -9.35 22.80 7.11
N SER A 232 -9.75 21.81 7.90
CA SER A 232 -10.02 20.44 7.44
C SER A 232 -11.39 19.94 7.88
N PHE A 233 -11.89 19.00 7.09
CA PHE A 233 -13.07 18.18 7.33
C PHE A 233 -12.56 16.74 7.34
N ASP A 234 -12.61 16.07 8.48
CA ASP A 234 -12.08 14.73 8.69
C ASP A 234 -13.26 13.80 9.02
N ILE A 235 -13.57 12.85 8.14
CA ILE A 235 -14.64 11.87 8.32
C ILE A 235 -14.07 10.50 8.63
N GLY A 236 -14.66 9.76 9.56
CA GLY A 236 -14.27 8.38 9.87
C GLY A 236 -15.42 7.56 10.42
N VAL A 237 -15.22 6.25 10.49
CA VAL A 237 -16.22 5.31 11.00
C VAL A 237 -15.85 4.87 12.41
N ILE A 238 -16.85 4.81 13.28
CA ILE A 238 -16.74 4.19 14.59
C ILE A 238 -17.58 2.92 14.61
N ALA A 239 -16.97 1.83 15.05
CA ALA A 239 -17.62 0.56 15.35
C ALA A 239 -17.31 0.17 16.80
N ASP A 240 -18.35 -0.20 17.56
CA ASP A 240 -18.26 -0.55 18.98
C ASP A 240 -17.48 0.47 19.84
N GLY A 241 -17.70 1.76 19.56
CA GLY A 241 -17.09 2.88 20.27
C GLY A 241 -15.62 3.12 19.92
N ARG A 242 -15.07 2.39 18.94
CA ARG A 242 -13.69 2.53 18.48
C ARG A 242 -13.61 2.96 17.02
N PRO A 243 -12.62 3.79 16.67
CA PRO A 243 -12.32 4.10 15.27
C PRO A 243 -12.01 2.83 14.48
N ARG A 244 -12.64 2.67 13.32
CA ARG A 244 -12.35 1.59 12.37
C ARG A 244 -10.94 1.81 11.79
N GLN A 245 -10.11 0.78 11.84
CA GLN A 245 -8.76 0.82 11.29
C GLN A 245 -8.76 0.36 9.83
N THR A 246 -7.82 0.86 9.04
CA THR A 246 -7.60 0.38 7.68
C THR A 246 -6.82 -0.93 7.74
N HIS A 247 -7.32 -2.00 7.11
CA HIS A 247 -6.67 -3.31 7.09
C HIS A 247 -5.66 -3.48 5.94
N ALA A 248 -5.27 -2.41 5.25
CA ALA A 248 -4.44 -2.42 4.03
C ALA A 248 -3.02 -1.88 4.26
N VAL A 249 -2.10 -2.20 3.33
CA VAL A 249 -0.88 -1.39 3.13
C VAL A 249 -1.32 0.06 3.01
N SER A 250 -0.92 0.84 3.99
CA SER A 250 -1.40 2.20 4.17
C SER A 250 -0.37 3.13 3.57
N SER A 251 -0.73 3.82 2.50
CA SER A 251 0.10 4.92 2.03
C SER A 251 0.02 6.07 3.03
N LEU A 252 0.94 6.12 4.01
CA LEU A 252 1.05 7.24 4.97
C LEU A 252 1.22 8.59 4.25
N CYS A 253 1.72 8.56 3.02
CA CYS A 253 1.86 9.74 2.18
C CYS A 253 0.69 9.99 1.21
N SER A 254 -0.16 9.01 0.86
CA SER A 254 -1.40 9.31 0.10
C SER A 254 -2.36 10.17 0.90
N PHE A 255 -2.41 9.98 2.23
CA PHE A 255 -3.37 10.66 3.11
C PHE A 255 -2.99 12.11 3.46
N SER A 256 -1.76 12.56 3.20
CA SER A 256 -1.34 13.93 3.54
C SER A 256 -0.64 14.70 2.42
N PHE A 257 -0.12 14.05 1.38
CA PHE A 257 0.45 14.78 0.24
C PHE A 257 -0.61 15.38 -0.69
N SER A 258 -1.82 14.81 -0.73
CA SER A 258 -2.96 15.45 -1.39
C SER A 258 -3.38 16.75 -0.67
N PHE A 259 -2.99 16.96 0.59
CA PHE A 259 -3.56 18.06 1.39
C PHE A 259 -2.68 19.31 1.49
N SER A 260 -1.36 19.18 1.68
CA SER A 260 -0.50 20.37 1.90
C SER A 260 0.06 21.03 0.63
N ILE A 261 -0.04 20.42 -0.56
CA ILE A 261 0.49 20.98 -1.82
C ILE A 261 -0.60 21.38 -2.83
N ASN A 262 -1.89 21.09 -2.55
CA ASN A 262 -2.99 21.58 -3.40
C ASN A 262 -3.15 23.13 -3.40
N HIS A 263 -2.38 23.85 -2.58
CA HIS A 263 -2.40 25.32 -2.52
C HIS A 263 -1.63 25.99 -3.67
N ILE A 264 -0.82 25.27 -4.47
CA ILE A 264 -0.06 25.90 -5.57
C ILE A 264 -0.39 25.32 -6.96
N LEU A 265 -0.93 24.10 -7.10
CA LEU A 265 -1.11 23.48 -8.42
C LEU A 265 -2.46 22.77 -8.56
N LYS A 266 -3.49 23.52 -8.98
CA LYS A 266 -4.89 23.08 -9.19
C LYS A 266 -5.10 21.91 -10.20
N ASN A 267 -4.06 21.23 -10.71
CA ASN A 267 -4.19 20.22 -11.79
C ASN A 267 -3.24 18.99 -11.72
N MET A 268 -2.49 18.73 -10.65
CA MET A 268 -1.46 17.67 -10.67
C MET A 268 -1.52 16.74 -9.46
N ARG A 269 -1.65 15.42 -9.70
CA ARG A 269 -1.34 14.41 -8.69
C ARG A 269 0.20 14.38 -8.55
N LEU A 270 0.69 14.42 -7.32
CA LEU A 270 2.05 14.01 -7.03
C LEU A 270 2.14 12.51 -7.41
N ILE A 271 3.07 12.18 -8.29
CA ILE A 271 3.65 10.83 -8.27
C ILE A 271 4.44 10.79 -6.96
N ASP A 272 4.56 9.62 -6.33
CA ASP A 272 5.27 9.36 -5.07
C ASP A 272 4.38 9.26 -3.81
N ASP A 273 3.48 8.26 -3.80
CA ASP A 273 2.94 7.74 -2.55
C ASP A 273 3.98 6.82 -1.89
N ILE A 274 4.56 7.28 -0.77
CA ILE A 274 5.37 6.42 0.10
C ILE A 274 4.42 5.40 0.76
N ARG A 275 4.44 4.18 0.24
CA ARG A 275 3.74 3.04 0.84
C ARG A 275 4.42 2.64 2.14
N VAL A 276 3.62 2.46 3.18
CA VAL A 276 4.09 1.90 4.45
C VAL A 276 3.11 0.85 4.95
N ASN A 277 3.52 0.08 5.96
CA ASN A 277 2.67 -0.91 6.60
C ASN A 277 2.50 -0.60 8.09
N VAL A 278 2.13 0.65 8.40
CA VAL A 278 1.75 1.09 9.75
C VAL A 278 0.24 1.24 9.77
N THR A 279 -0.42 0.68 10.79
CA THR A 279 -1.88 0.77 10.96
C THR A 279 -2.33 2.22 11.10
N VAL A 280 -3.06 2.73 10.11
CA VAL A 280 -3.69 4.05 10.15
C VAL A 280 -5.21 3.91 10.30
N PRO A 281 -5.89 4.96 10.77
CA PRO A 281 -7.33 4.94 10.83
C PRO A 281 -7.97 5.10 9.46
N ASP A 282 -9.14 4.49 9.28
CA ASP A 282 -9.92 4.66 8.05
C ASP A 282 -10.67 5.98 8.09
N THR A 283 -9.99 7.04 7.67
CA THR A 283 -10.46 8.42 7.70
C THR A 283 -10.30 9.08 6.36
N LEU A 284 -11.25 9.89 5.93
CA LEU A 284 -11.14 10.74 4.74
C LEU A 284 -11.04 12.20 5.16
N SER A 285 -10.04 12.91 4.66
CA SER A 285 -9.84 14.34 4.95
C SER A 285 -10.10 15.21 3.70
N LEU A 286 -10.86 16.28 3.85
CA LEU A 286 -11.23 17.22 2.78
C LEU A 286 -10.89 18.67 3.17
N PRO A 287 -10.47 19.54 2.22
CA PRO A 287 -10.04 20.92 2.48
C PRO A 287 -11.25 21.84 2.67
N LEU A 288 -12.03 21.57 3.70
CA LEU A 288 -13.27 22.26 4.03
C LEU A 288 -13.32 22.49 5.54
N GLY A 289 -13.43 23.73 5.98
CA GLY A 289 -13.50 24.10 7.39
C GLY A 289 -13.96 25.54 7.58
N GLY A 290 -13.97 26.01 8.82
CA GLY A 290 -14.45 27.35 9.15
C GLY A 290 -13.66 28.47 8.44
N GLY A 291 -12.36 28.31 8.28
CA GLY A 291 -11.49 29.27 7.59
C GLY A 291 -11.28 29.01 6.12
N THR A 292 -11.95 28.03 5.51
CA THR A 292 -11.87 27.81 4.06
C THR A 292 -12.34 29.06 3.32
N VAL A 293 -11.54 29.52 2.36
CA VAL A 293 -11.81 30.72 1.57
C VAL A 293 -12.90 30.43 0.53
N ILE A 294 -13.85 31.36 0.40
CA ILE A 294 -14.90 31.30 -0.62
C ILE A 294 -14.56 32.32 -1.71
N HIS A 295 -14.12 31.81 -2.87
CA HIS A 295 -13.86 32.64 -4.04
C HIS A 295 -15.17 32.94 -4.75
N ILE A 296 -15.50 34.22 -4.87
CA ILE A 296 -16.73 34.69 -5.50
C ILE A 296 -16.37 35.41 -6.79
N ASN A 297 -16.97 35.01 -7.90
CA ASN A 297 -16.84 35.73 -9.16
C ASN A 297 -17.78 36.94 -9.18
N GLU A 298 -17.20 38.14 -9.23
CA GLU A 298 -17.96 39.40 -9.19
C GLU A 298 -18.92 39.60 -10.38
N LYS A 299 -18.75 38.87 -11.50
CA LYS A 299 -19.56 39.05 -12.71
C LYS A 299 -20.86 38.26 -12.71
N ASP A 300 -20.87 37.05 -12.13
CA ASP A 300 -21.99 36.10 -12.21
C ASP A 300 -22.35 35.45 -10.86
N GLU A 301 -21.71 35.86 -9.76
CA GLU A 301 -21.87 35.29 -8.43
C GLU A 301 -21.62 33.76 -8.35
N SER A 302 -20.89 33.19 -9.31
CA SER A 302 -20.43 31.81 -9.22
C SER A 302 -19.36 31.66 -8.14
N ILE A 303 -19.39 30.53 -7.42
CA ILE A 303 -18.51 30.28 -6.28
C ILE A 303 -17.49 29.17 -6.55
N GLN A 304 -16.30 29.30 -5.96
CA GLN A 304 -15.32 28.25 -5.78
C GLN A 304 -14.95 28.16 -4.29
N VAL A 305 -15.18 27.01 -3.68
CA VAL A 305 -14.86 26.75 -2.26
C VAL A 305 -13.44 26.19 -2.14
N GLY A 306 -12.55 26.94 -1.47
CA GLY A 306 -11.18 26.53 -1.20
C GLY A 306 -10.35 26.20 -2.46
N PRO A 307 -9.29 25.37 -2.31
CA PRO A 307 -8.87 24.62 -1.11
C PRO A 307 -8.10 25.45 -0.06
N ASP A 308 -7.79 26.71 -0.37
CA ASP A 308 -7.10 27.64 0.52
C ASP A 308 -7.92 27.96 1.78
N SER A 309 -7.20 28.23 2.87
CA SER A 309 -7.80 28.49 4.19
C SER A 309 -6.97 29.50 4.97
N VAL A 310 -7.65 30.42 5.66
CA VAL A 310 -7.00 31.36 6.59
C VAL A 310 -6.69 30.71 7.94
N GLY A 311 -7.29 29.55 8.28
CA GLY A 311 -6.92 28.72 9.42
C GLY A 311 -6.76 29.48 10.75
N TYR A 312 -5.53 29.48 11.31
CA TYR A 312 -5.22 30.22 12.55
C TYR A 312 -5.34 31.74 12.42
N ARG A 313 -5.42 32.26 11.19
CA ARG A 313 -5.60 33.67 10.88
C ARG A 313 -7.06 34.10 10.72
N LEU A 314 -8.00 33.21 11.04
CA LEU A 314 -9.45 33.46 10.90
C LEU A 314 -9.88 34.76 11.60
N GLU A 315 -9.42 34.99 12.82
CA GLU A 315 -9.77 36.18 13.61
C GLU A 315 -9.18 37.48 13.04
N GLN A 316 -8.23 37.41 12.10
CA GLN A 316 -7.66 38.59 11.44
C GLN A 316 -8.18 38.81 10.03
N GLU A 317 -8.49 37.74 9.29
CA GLU A 317 -8.80 37.83 7.85
C GLU A 317 -10.28 37.68 7.50
N ALA A 318 -11.09 37.01 8.33
CA ALA A 318 -12.51 36.76 8.03
C ALA A 318 -13.38 38.02 8.20
N LEU A 319 -14.48 38.11 7.43
CA LEU A 319 -15.39 39.26 7.49
C LEU A 319 -16.00 39.45 8.89
N ALA A 320 -16.35 38.36 9.56
CA ALA A 320 -16.90 38.37 10.92
C ALA A 320 -16.00 39.07 11.95
N PHE A 321 -14.70 39.21 11.67
CA PHE A 321 -13.72 39.86 12.54
C PHE A 321 -13.14 41.16 11.94
N GLY A 322 -13.75 41.69 10.88
CA GLY A 322 -13.33 42.94 10.25
C GLY A 322 -12.25 42.79 9.18
N GLY A 323 -11.94 41.56 8.76
CA GLY A 323 -11.07 41.28 7.62
C GLY A 323 -11.78 41.47 6.27
N GLN A 324 -11.15 40.98 5.19
CA GLN A 324 -11.64 41.13 3.81
C GLN A 324 -11.93 39.80 3.11
N THR A 325 -11.57 38.68 3.71
CA THR A 325 -11.67 37.35 3.11
C THR A 325 -13.00 36.72 3.49
N VAL A 326 -13.78 36.28 2.49
CA VAL A 326 -15.00 35.50 2.75
C VAL A 326 -14.62 34.08 3.12
N THR A 327 -15.07 33.61 4.28
CA THR A 327 -14.73 32.29 4.81
C THR A 327 -15.97 31.42 5.06
N GLY A 328 -15.76 30.12 5.30
CA GLY A 328 -16.83 29.22 5.72
C GLY A 328 -17.60 29.74 6.95
N THR A 329 -16.90 30.26 7.96
CA THR A 329 -17.50 30.84 9.16
C THR A 329 -18.43 32.01 8.82
N ASP A 330 -18.05 32.84 7.84
CA ASP A 330 -18.90 33.94 7.35
C ASP A 330 -20.18 33.41 6.70
N ILE A 331 -20.10 32.31 5.94
CA ILE A 331 -21.27 31.64 5.35
C ILE A 331 -22.20 31.08 6.45
N ALA A 332 -21.67 30.42 7.48
CA ALA A 332 -22.49 29.93 8.60
C ALA A 332 -23.24 31.05 9.32
N LEU A 333 -22.57 32.20 9.52
CA LEU A 333 -23.19 33.39 10.12
C LEU A 333 -24.25 34.00 9.20
N ALA A 334 -23.96 34.16 7.90
CA ALA A 334 -24.90 34.70 6.93
C ALA A 334 -26.14 33.80 6.73
N ALA A 335 -25.98 32.49 6.83
CA ALA A 335 -27.06 31.50 6.79
C ALA A 335 -27.87 31.41 8.10
N GLY A 336 -27.42 32.04 9.18
CA GLY A 336 -28.04 31.93 10.50
C GLY A 336 -27.81 30.58 11.21
N LEU A 337 -26.85 29.78 10.76
CA LEU A 337 -26.48 28.49 11.37
C LEU A 337 -25.66 28.66 12.65
N ALA A 338 -25.01 29.81 12.80
CA ALA A 338 -24.26 30.20 13.99
C ALA A 338 -24.57 31.63 14.40
N THR A 339 -24.40 31.95 15.69
CA THR A 339 -24.51 33.32 16.22
C THR A 339 -23.39 33.56 17.24
N GLY A 340 -23.05 34.84 17.48
CA GLY A 340 -22.08 35.22 18.52
C GLY A 340 -20.61 34.95 18.18
N ILE A 341 -20.27 34.73 16.90
CA ILE A 341 -18.90 34.57 16.43
C ILE A 341 -18.49 35.84 15.70
N GLY A 342 -17.32 36.39 16.05
CA GLY A 342 -16.86 37.67 15.52
C GLY A 342 -17.57 38.88 16.14
N HIS A 343 -17.12 40.07 15.73
CA HIS A 343 -17.64 41.35 16.22
C HIS A 343 -18.20 42.23 15.09
N CYS A 344 -18.10 41.77 13.83
CA CYS A 344 -18.62 42.45 12.66
C CYS A 344 -19.80 41.66 12.06
N PRO A 345 -20.90 42.33 11.68
CA PRO A 345 -22.00 41.66 11.00
C PRO A 345 -21.61 41.28 9.58
N VAL A 346 -21.83 40.01 9.22
CA VAL A 346 -21.57 39.50 7.87
C VAL A 346 -22.80 39.70 7.00
N LYS A 347 -22.62 40.26 5.80
CA LYS A 347 -23.68 40.40 4.78
C LYS A 347 -23.19 39.80 3.46
N LEU A 348 -23.87 38.75 2.99
CA LEU A 348 -23.60 38.07 1.72
C LEU A 348 -24.93 37.90 0.96
N SER A 349 -24.87 37.74 -0.36
CA SER A 349 -26.08 37.48 -1.15
C SER A 349 -26.65 36.09 -0.83
N ALA A 350 -27.98 35.93 -0.89
CA ALA A 350 -28.62 34.65 -0.63
C ALA A 350 -28.14 33.56 -1.62
N SER A 351 -27.91 33.95 -2.88
CA SER A 351 -27.38 33.07 -3.93
C SER A 351 -26.03 32.45 -3.56
N ILE A 352 -25.08 33.27 -3.07
CA ILE A 352 -23.75 32.79 -2.68
C ILE A 352 -23.86 31.82 -1.50
N VAL A 353 -24.68 32.16 -0.49
CA VAL A 353 -24.88 31.32 0.69
C VAL A 353 -25.48 29.97 0.29
N GLU A 354 -26.52 29.95 -0.54
CA GLU A 354 -27.17 28.73 -1.02
C GLU A 354 -26.23 27.83 -1.82
N GLN A 355 -25.45 28.40 -2.75
CA GLN A 355 -24.49 27.63 -3.55
C GLN A 355 -23.40 26.97 -2.68
N VAL A 356 -22.88 27.68 -1.66
CA VAL A 356 -21.87 27.12 -0.76
C VAL A 356 -22.47 26.04 0.15
N LEU A 357 -23.68 26.24 0.69
CA LEU A 357 -24.35 25.23 1.50
C LEU A 357 -24.69 23.97 0.70
N ASP A 358 -25.12 24.10 -0.56
CA ASP A 358 -25.33 22.94 -1.43
C ASP A 358 -24.00 22.21 -1.71
N TYR A 359 -22.92 22.94 -1.98
CA TYR A 359 -21.59 22.34 -2.13
C TYR A 359 -21.18 21.52 -0.89
N ILE A 360 -21.37 22.06 0.31
CA ILE A 360 -21.07 21.37 1.58
C ILE A 360 -21.95 20.13 1.72
N LYS A 361 -23.26 20.26 1.46
CA LYS A 361 -24.22 19.15 1.53
C LYS A 361 -23.86 18.01 0.57
N GLN A 362 -23.59 18.32 -0.69
CA GLN A 362 -23.20 17.31 -1.69
C GLN A 362 -21.88 16.66 -1.32
N THR A 363 -20.94 17.43 -0.76
CA THR A 363 -19.67 16.90 -0.26
C THR A 363 -19.88 15.94 0.90
N MET A 364 -20.76 16.25 1.84
CA MET A 364 -21.12 15.34 2.93
C MET A 364 -21.78 14.06 2.41
N ILE A 365 -22.76 14.15 1.50
CA ILE A 365 -23.45 12.98 0.95
C ILE A 365 -22.45 12.02 0.32
N ARG A 366 -21.57 12.52 -0.56
CA ARG A 366 -20.52 11.70 -1.19
C ARG A 366 -19.56 11.09 -0.17
N SER A 367 -19.18 11.87 0.86
CA SER A 367 -18.21 11.42 1.86
C SER A 367 -18.80 10.35 2.79
N ILE A 368 -20.05 10.54 3.23
CA ILE A 368 -20.79 9.58 4.06
C ILE A 368 -20.97 8.28 3.28
N ASP A 369 -21.48 8.37 2.05
CA ASP A 369 -21.71 7.21 1.19
C ASP A 369 -20.41 6.40 0.99
N ARG A 370 -19.30 7.11 0.74
CA ARG A 370 -17.97 6.52 0.62
C ARG A 370 -17.49 5.81 1.90
N MET A 371 -17.79 6.35 3.08
CA MET A 371 -17.36 5.75 4.35
C MET A 371 -18.29 4.63 4.85
N LYS A 372 -19.53 4.55 4.35
CA LYS A 372 -20.50 3.53 4.75
C LYS A 372 -20.04 2.15 4.33
N THR A 373 -20.19 1.20 5.25
CA THR A 373 -19.89 -0.20 4.99
C THR A 373 -21.13 -0.98 4.54
N ASN A 374 -22.31 -0.41 4.44
CA ASN A 374 -23.47 -1.09 3.83
C ASN A 374 -24.50 -0.03 3.46
N SER A 375 -25.57 -0.43 2.79
CA SER A 375 -26.65 0.49 2.43
C SER A 375 -27.44 1.01 3.64
N GLU A 376 -27.33 0.36 4.81
CA GLU A 376 -28.12 0.72 6.00
C GLU A 376 -27.88 2.17 6.44
N PRO A 377 -28.94 2.90 6.86
CA PRO A 377 -28.79 4.24 7.38
C PRO A 377 -27.91 4.30 8.64
N VAL A 378 -26.99 5.25 8.70
CA VAL A 378 -26.04 5.41 9.82
C VAL A 378 -26.33 6.68 10.63
N SER A 379 -25.96 6.68 11.92
CA SER A 379 -25.92 7.92 12.70
C SER A 379 -24.64 8.69 12.37
N VAL A 380 -24.76 10.02 12.22
CA VAL A 380 -23.63 10.92 11.96
C VAL A 380 -23.42 11.82 13.17
N ILE A 381 -22.18 11.89 13.66
CA ILE A 381 -21.76 12.72 14.79
C ILE A 381 -20.88 13.85 14.25
N LEU A 382 -21.26 15.09 14.49
CA LEU A 382 -20.53 16.28 14.07
C LEU A 382 -19.70 16.82 15.24
N CYS A 383 -18.41 17.02 15.03
CA CYS A 383 -17.49 17.58 16.01
C CYS A 383 -16.53 18.60 15.41
N GLY A 384 -15.76 19.27 16.26
CA GLY A 384 -14.88 20.36 15.86
C GLY A 384 -15.60 21.71 15.73
N GLY A 385 -14.87 22.80 15.94
CA GLY A 385 -15.43 24.15 15.95
C GLY A 385 -16.08 24.58 14.63
N GLY A 386 -15.62 24.03 13.50
CA GLY A 386 -16.19 24.25 12.17
C GLY A 386 -17.46 23.46 11.90
N SER A 387 -17.90 22.55 12.78
CA SER A 387 -19.14 21.78 12.58
C SER A 387 -20.39 22.65 12.50
N ILE A 388 -20.29 23.92 12.90
CA ILE A 388 -21.32 24.96 12.77
C ILE A 388 -21.72 25.24 11.32
N LEU A 389 -20.91 24.82 10.34
CA LEU A 389 -21.21 24.94 8.90
C LEU A 389 -22.40 24.07 8.47
N ILE A 390 -22.81 23.11 9.30
CA ILE A 390 -23.80 22.10 8.97
C ILE A 390 -25.06 22.36 9.78
N ASP A 391 -26.21 22.42 9.11
CA ASP A 391 -27.51 22.31 9.78
C ASP A 391 -27.73 20.86 10.23
N ILE A 392 -27.96 20.64 11.53
CA ILE A 392 -28.23 19.30 12.09
C ILE A 392 -29.63 18.80 11.75
N ASN A 393 -30.55 19.70 11.39
CA ASN A 393 -31.95 19.35 11.09
C ASN A 393 -32.18 19.03 9.61
N GLN A 394 -31.18 19.26 8.75
CA GLN A 394 -31.31 18.93 7.34
C GLN A 394 -31.38 17.40 7.14
N SER A 395 -32.17 16.95 6.18
CA SER A 395 -32.23 15.53 5.81
C SER A 395 -31.13 15.19 4.80
N LEU A 396 -30.40 14.10 5.07
CA LEU A 396 -29.39 13.54 4.18
C LEU A 396 -29.74 12.08 3.84
N PRO A 397 -29.66 11.67 2.56
CA PRO A 397 -29.84 10.27 2.19
C PRO A 397 -28.89 9.35 2.95
N GLY A 398 -29.40 8.21 3.43
CA GLY A 398 -28.58 7.20 4.12
C GLY A 398 -28.11 7.59 5.54
N VAL A 399 -28.64 8.67 6.11
CA VAL A 399 -28.35 9.12 7.49
C VAL A 399 -29.63 9.02 8.32
N THR A 400 -29.58 8.29 9.44
CA THR A 400 -30.71 8.14 10.36
C THR A 400 -30.93 9.41 11.18
N LYS A 401 -29.83 9.99 11.67
CA LYS A 401 -29.83 11.22 12.47
C LYS A 401 -28.45 11.85 12.46
N MET A 402 -28.40 13.18 12.55
CA MET A 402 -27.20 13.94 12.83
C MET A 402 -27.22 14.42 14.28
N ILE A 403 -26.08 14.29 14.96
CA ILE A 403 -25.91 14.70 16.35
C ILE A 403 -24.68 15.57 16.46
N ARG A 404 -24.83 16.73 17.08
CA ARG A 404 -23.72 17.55 17.56
C ARG A 404 -23.75 17.48 19.08
N PRO A 405 -22.84 16.73 19.74
CA PRO A 405 -22.88 16.56 21.18
C PRO A 405 -22.53 17.86 21.91
N ASP A 406 -22.90 17.95 23.18
CA ASP A 406 -22.40 19.02 24.04
C ASP A 406 -20.87 18.99 24.06
N HIS A 407 -20.24 20.17 24.09
CA HIS A 407 -18.78 20.31 24.02
C HIS A 407 -18.14 19.74 22.74
N PHE A 408 -18.88 19.67 21.62
CA PHE A 408 -18.38 19.20 20.31
C PHE A 408 -17.04 19.84 19.85
N ALA A 409 -16.76 21.07 20.26
CA ALA A 409 -15.53 21.80 19.91
C ALA A 409 -14.26 21.20 20.54
N VAL A 410 -14.39 20.39 21.60
CA VAL A 410 -13.26 19.79 22.35
C VAL A 410 -13.23 18.26 22.29
N CYS A 411 -13.96 17.63 21.36
CA CYS A 411 -13.94 16.18 21.16
C CYS A 411 -12.52 15.62 21.06
N ASN A 412 -11.61 16.31 20.37
CA ASN A 412 -10.22 15.90 20.25
C ASN A 412 -9.54 15.75 21.62
N ALA A 413 -9.67 16.74 22.50
CA ALA A 413 -9.06 16.70 23.83
C ALA A 413 -9.69 15.59 24.70
N VAL A 414 -11.02 15.43 24.63
CA VAL A 414 -11.74 14.37 25.36
C VAL A 414 -11.28 12.99 24.91
N GLY A 415 -11.19 12.73 23.61
CA GLY A 415 -10.75 11.42 23.13
C GLY A 415 -9.27 11.14 23.41
N ALA A 416 -8.42 12.17 23.43
CA ALA A 416 -7.02 12.00 23.83
C ALA A 416 -6.91 11.50 25.29
N ALA A 417 -7.76 12.00 26.19
CA ALA A 417 -7.83 11.57 27.58
C ALA A 417 -8.42 10.15 27.75
N LEU A 418 -9.21 9.66 26.78
CA LEU A 418 -9.86 8.35 26.81
C LEU A 418 -9.08 7.23 26.10
N CYS A 419 -7.95 7.56 25.47
CA CYS A 419 -7.14 6.59 24.74
C CYS A 419 -6.67 5.44 25.65
N SER A 420 -6.71 4.22 25.11
CA SER A 420 -6.34 2.99 25.83
C SER A 420 -4.83 2.74 25.78
N VAL A 421 -4.31 1.84 26.61
CA VAL A 421 -2.98 1.24 26.43
C VAL A 421 -3.11 0.00 25.54
N SER A 422 -2.09 -0.32 24.74
CA SER A 422 -2.11 -1.47 23.82
C SER A 422 -0.80 -2.24 23.78
N ALA A 423 -0.87 -3.50 23.36
CA ALA A 423 0.27 -4.28 22.91
C ALA A 423 -0.15 -5.21 21.76
N THR A 424 0.74 -5.38 20.78
CA THR A 424 0.55 -6.27 19.65
C THR A 424 1.69 -7.29 19.61
N ILE A 425 1.34 -8.55 19.37
CA ILE A 425 2.27 -9.65 19.12
C ILE A 425 2.04 -10.10 17.68
N ASP A 426 3.12 -10.25 16.91
CA ASP A 426 3.11 -10.80 15.54
C ASP A 426 4.15 -11.92 15.51
N SER A 427 3.75 -13.12 15.10
CA SER A 427 4.63 -14.29 15.14
C SER A 427 4.22 -15.34 14.11
N ILE A 428 5.19 -16.09 13.59
CA ILE A 428 4.91 -17.31 12.83
C ILE A 428 4.89 -18.48 13.80
N VAL A 429 3.80 -19.24 13.78
CA VAL A 429 3.62 -20.42 14.62
C VAL A 429 3.08 -21.60 13.81
N ASP A 430 3.34 -22.80 14.31
CA ASP A 430 2.73 -24.02 13.78
C ASP A 430 1.33 -24.17 14.39
N LEU A 431 0.29 -24.12 13.56
CA LEU A 431 -1.10 -24.41 13.92
C LEU A 431 -1.57 -25.63 13.13
N LEU A 432 -1.52 -26.81 13.77
CA LEU A 432 -1.95 -28.05 13.14
C LEU A 432 -3.45 -28.01 12.76
N PRO A 433 -3.86 -28.73 11.70
CA PRO A 433 -5.28 -28.92 11.40
C PRO A 433 -5.98 -29.61 12.56
N SER A 434 -7.23 -29.19 12.85
CA SER A 434 -8.02 -29.78 13.95
C SER A 434 -8.28 -31.29 13.78
N SER A 435 -8.06 -31.84 12.57
CA SER A 435 -8.14 -33.27 12.29
C SER A 435 -7.01 -34.09 12.92
N VAL A 436 -5.89 -33.48 13.34
CA VAL A 436 -4.72 -34.18 13.89
C VAL A 436 -4.90 -34.53 15.36
N ASP A 437 -5.37 -33.58 16.18
CA ASP A 437 -5.46 -33.73 17.65
C ASP A 437 -6.75 -33.13 18.25
N GLY A 438 -7.78 -32.91 17.43
CA GLY A 438 -9.00 -32.23 17.87
C GLY A 438 -8.83 -30.72 18.09
N GLY A 439 -7.68 -30.14 17.75
CA GLY A 439 -7.38 -28.71 17.86
C GLY A 439 -6.69 -28.31 19.18
N GLU A 440 -6.21 -29.26 19.99
CA GLU A 440 -5.57 -28.96 21.28
C GLU A 440 -4.24 -28.21 21.14
N GLN A 441 -3.38 -28.60 20.21
CA GLN A 441 -2.12 -27.91 19.93
C GLN A 441 -2.39 -26.49 19.44
N ARG A 442 -3.32 -26.32 18.49
CA ARG A 442 -3.73 -25.01 17.97
C ARG A 442 -4.18 -24.10 19.10
N LYS A 443 -5.04 -24.61 19.98
CA LYS A 443 -5.54 -23.86 21.14
C LYS A 443 -4.39 -23.46 22.08
N ARG A 444 -3.51 -24.38 22.45
CA ARG A 444 -2.36 -24.09 23.34
C ARG A 444 -1.46 -22.98 22.78
N GLU A 445 -1.21 -23.01 21.48
CA GLU A 445 -0.31 -22.06 20.84
C GLU A 445 -0.94 -20.66 20.74
N LEU A 446 -2.23 -20.59 20.41
CA LEU A 446 -2.97 -19.32 20.44
C LEU A 446 -3.07 -18.77 21.88
N ASP A 447 -3.39 -19.61 22.87
CA ASP A 447 -3.47 -19.22 24.29
C ASP A 447 -2.12 -18.67 24.80
N ARG A 448 -0.98 -19.24 24.35
CA ARG A 448 0.36 -18.74 24.64
C ARG A 448 0.57 -17.32 24.12
N LEU A 449 0.22 -17.05 22.86
CA LEU A 449 0.37 -15.73 22.24
C LEU A 449 -0.58 -14.70 22.86
N ILE A 450 -1.82 -15.10 23.19
CA ILE A 450 -2.79 -14.27 23.90
C ILE A 450 -2.23 -13.84 25.26
N LEU A 451 -1.66 -14.78 26.04
CA LEU A 451 -1.06 -14.47 27.33
C LEU A 451 0.11 -13.49 27.19
N GLN A 452 0.95 -13.65 26.17
CA GLN A 452 2.05 -12.72 25.88
C GLN A 452 1.54 -11.31 25.56
N ALA A 453 0.49 -11.19 24.74
CA ALA A 453 -0.14 -9.91 24.42
C ALA A 453 -0.71 -9.23 25.67
N HIS A 454 -1.38 -9.98 26.55
CA HIS A 454 -1.91 -9.49 27.81
C HIS A 454 -0.81 -8.98 28.75
N GLU A 455 0.26 -9.76 28.96
CA GLU A 455 1.37 -9.36 29.84
C GLU A 455 2.11 -8.13 29.30
N ARG A 456 2.35 -8.04 27.98
CA ARG A 456 2.96 -6.86 27.38
C ARG A 456 2.06 -5.62 27.48
N CYS A 457 0.74 -5.77 27.33
CA CYS A 457 -0.22 -4.68 27.53
C CYS A 457 -0.20 -4.16 28.99
N LYS A 458 -0.10 -5.07 29.95
CA LYS A 458 0.04 -4.74 31.39
C LYS A 458 1.37 -4.05 31.71
N GLN A 459 2.47 -4.46 31.08
CA GLN A 459 3.78 -3.82 31.20
C GLN A 459 3.75 -2.38 30.67
N ASN A 460 3.00 -2.14 29.58
CA ASN A 460 2.79 -0.80 29.02
C ASN A 460 1.91 0.12 29.89
N GLY A 461 1.44 -0.35 31.07
CA GLY A 461 0.68 0.46 32.03
C GLY A 461 -0.82 0.21 32.05
N ALA A 462 -1.32 -0.84 31.38
CA ALA A 462 -2.74 -1.19 31.43
C ALA A 462 -3.16 -1.79 32.79
N ARG A 463 -4.40 -1.51 33.19
CA ARG A 463 -5.06 -2.10 34.35
C ARG A 463 -5.53 -3.52 34.02
N SER A 464 -5.06 -4.52 34.77
CA SER A 464 -5.18 -5.94 34.41
C SER A 464 -6.61 -6.45 34.23
N ASP A 465 -7.57 -5.92 34.98
CA ASP A 465 -9.00 -6.26 34.91
C ASP A 465 -9.72 -5.70 33.67
N THR A 466 -9.07 -4.79 32.93
CA THR A 466 -9.65 -4.15 31.73
C THR A 466 -9.08 -4.69 30.41
N ILE A 467 -8.08 -5.58 30.49
CA ILE A 467 -7.38 -6.05 29.30
C ILE A 467 -8.24 -7.05 28.54
N HIS A 468 -8.45 -6.79 27.25
CA HIS A 468 -9.16 -7.68 26.33
C HIS A 468 -8.53 -7.63 24.95
N LEU A 469 -8.81 -8.66 24.13
CA LEU A 469 -8.36 -8.72 22.75
C LEU A 469 -9.26 -7.85 21.86
N THR A 470 -8.64 -7.07 21.00
CA THR A 470 -9.34 -6.31 19.95
C THR A 470 -9.21 -6.92 18.57
N ASP A 471 -8.09 -7.59 18.30
CA ASP A 471 -7.83 -8.15 16.98
C ASP A 471 -7.01 -9.43 17.08
N MET A 472 -7.30 -10.38 16.20
CA MET A 472 -6.57 -11.63 16.02
C MET A 472 -6.63 -12.03 14.55
N GLU A 473 -5.56 -11.76 13.82
CA GLU A 473 -5.41 -12.18 12.42
C GLU A 473 -4.60 -13.48 12.37
N GLN A 474 -5.09 -14.46 11.61
CA GLN A 474 -4.39 -15.71 11.33
C GLN A 474 -4.28 -15.87 9.82
N VAL A 475 -3.08 -15.75 9.28
CA VAL A 475 -2.82 -15.91 7.85
C VAL A 475 -2.03 -17.21 7.64
N PRO A 476 -2.62 -18.24 7.02
CA PRO A 476 -1.87 -19.44 6.67
C PRO A 476 -0.76 -19.08 5.67
N LEU A 477 0.45 -19.55 5.92
CA LEU A 477 1.56 -19.38 5.00
C LEU A 477 1.44 -20.41 3.89
N ALA A 478 1.08 -19.95 2.70
CA ALA A 478 1.00 -20.80 1.54
C ALA A 478 2.37 -21.47 1.28
N TYR A 479 2.35 -22.69 0.73
CA TYR A 479 3.53 -23.44 0.27
C TYR A 479 4.46 -24.05 1.34
N HIS A 480 4.14 -23.97 2.64
CA HIS A 480 4.87 -24.78 3.64
C HIS A 480 4.43 -26.25 3.62
N PRO A 481 5.36 -27.23 3.61
CA PRO A 481 5.03 -28.64 3.69
C PRO A 481 4.11 -28.95 4.89
N GLY A 482 2.94 -29.54 4.64
CA GLY A 482 1.96 -29.88 5.67
C GLY A 482 1.00 -28.75 6.08
N GLY A 483 1.08 -27.55 5.48
CA GLY A 483 0.02 -26.52 5.53
C GLY A 483 -0.34 -25.96 6.91
N HIS A 484 0.51 -26.15 7.92
CA HIS A 484 0.20 -25.79 9.31
C HIS A 484 0.92 -24.52 9.80
N LYS A 485 1.88 -23.95 9.07
CA LYS A 485 2.49 -22.67 9.47
C LYS A 485 1.53 -21.50 9.22
N HIS A 486 1.31 -20.69 10.25
CA HIS A 486 0.47 -19.51 10.21
C HIS A 486 1.22 -18.32 10.78
N ARG A 487 1.06 -17.14 10.15
CA ARG A 487 1.32 -15.87 10.81
C ARG A 487 0.13 -15.55 11.69
N VAL A 488 0.38 -15.28 12.96
CA VAL A 488 -0.64 -14.90 13.94
C VAL A 488 -0.29 -13.53 14.49
N GLN A 489 -1.20 -12.57 14.32
CA GLN A 489 -1.10 -11.24 14.88
C GLN A 489 -2.22 -11.04 15.90
N ILE A 490 -1.87 -10.72 17.15
CA ILE A 490 -2.83 -10.51 18.25
C ILE A 490 -2.61 -9.13 18.85
N THR A 491 -3.67 -8.35 18.96
CA THR A 491 -3.66 -7.04 19.62
C THR A 491 -4.55 -7.06 20.86
N ALA A 492 -3.96 -6.72 22.01
CA ALA A 492 -4.64 -6.55 23.28
C ALA A 492 -4.62 -5.08 23.71
N ILE A 493 -5.69 -4.65 24.38
CA ILE A 493 -5.83 -3.27 24.88
C ILE A 493 -6.40 -3.25 26.30
N GLY A 494 -6.15 -2.18 27.04
CA GLY A 494 -6.72 -1.96 28.37
C GLY A 494 -6.72 -0.48 28.78
N GLN A 495 -7.44 -0.13 29.85
CA GLN A 495 -7.43 1.23 30.40
C GLN A 495 -6.12 1.53 31.12
N LEU A 496 -5.65 2.76 31.05
CA LEU A 496 -4.44 3.21 31.74
C LEU A 496 -4.62 3.12 33.27
N ASP A 497 -3.67 2.49 33.95
CA ASP A 497 -3.63 2.44 35.42
C ASP A 497 -2.91 3.67 36.00
N LEU A 498 -3.68 4.72 36.30
CA LEU A 498 -3.15 5.98 36.85
C LEU A 498 -2.46 5.81 38.21
N ASN A 499 -2.79 4.75 38.98
CA ASN A 499 -2.22 4.54 40.32
C ASN A 499 -0.77 4.06 40.28
N LYS A 500 -0.33 3.42 39.19
CA LYS A 500 1.05 2.91 39.04
C LYS A 500 2.08 4.01 38.83
N PHE A 501 1.70 5.13 38.22
CA PHE A 501 2.64 6.16 37.82
C PHE A 501 2.92 7.23 38.90
N GLY A 502 2.14 7.26 39.98
CA GLY A 502 2.32 8.22 41.08
C GLY A 502 3.49 7.92 42.04
N ARG A 503 4.33 6.89 41.82
CA ARG A 503 5.37 6.47 42.79
C ARG A 503 6.78 6.14 42.27
N ASN A 504 7.04 6.00 40.96
CA ASN A 504 8.27 5.32 40.49
C ASN A 504 9.26 6.12 39.62
N GLU A 505 9.09 7.43 39.35
CA GLU A 505 10.06 8.20 38.56
C GLU A 505 10.97 9.14 39.38
N GLN A 506 11.41 8.72 40.57
CA GLN A 506 12.39 9.49 41.36
C GLN A 506 13.87 9.11 41.08
N GLU A 507 14.16 8.03 40.36
CA GLU A 507 15.52 7.44 40.37
C GLU A 507 16.35 7.47 39.07
N LYS A 508 15.92 8.13 37.99
CA LYS A 508 16.78 8.24 36.79
C LYS A 508 16.81 9.65 36.21
N ARG A 509 17.70 10.50 36.75
CA ARG A 509 18.09 11.74 36.05
C ARG A 509 19.57 12.07 36.28
N GLY A 510 20.33 11.99 35.20
CA GLY A 510 21.72 12.44 35.14
C GLY A 510 22.18 12.67 33.71
N GLN A 511 21.89 13.87 33.17
CA GLN A 511 22.80 14.74 32.40
C GLN A 511 21.99 15.85 31.73
N LYS A 512 22.29 17.12 32.08
CA LYS A 512 21.73 18.31 31.46
C LYS A 512 22.48 18.59 30.15
N SER A 513 21.77 18.67 29.03
CA SER A 513 22.34 19.19 27.78
C SER A 513 22.06 20.69 27.67
N ASN A 514 23.11 21.52 27.73
CA ASN A 514 23.06 22.93 27.35
C ASN A 514 23.44 23.04 25.88
N LEU A 515 22.46 23.24 24.99
CA LEU A 515 22.73 23.58 23.58
C LEU A 515 21.83 24.75 23.18
N GLU A 516 22.48 25.86 22.79
CA GLU A 516 21.85 27.10 22.34
C GLU A 516 21.10 26.92 21.02
N ILE A 517 19.90 27.51 20.96
CA ILE A 517 19.02 27.51 19.78
C ILE A 517 19.51 28.60 18.81
N LYS A 518 20.10 28.21 17.67
CA LYS A 518 20.22 29.10 16.52
C LYS A 518 18.94 29.06 15.68
N LYS A 519 18.34 30.22 15.43
CA LYS A 519 17.32 30.42 14.39
C LYS A 519 18.00 30.29 13.03
N GLU A 520 17.76 29.20 12.31
CA GLU A 520 18.15 29.08 10.90
C GLU A 520 17.12 29.74 9.99
N ALA A 521 17.65 30.39 8.95
CA ALA A 521 16.92 31.13 7.93
C ALA A 521 16.12 30.18 7.02
N GLY A 522 14.96 30.64 6.56
CA GLY A 522 14.09 29.90 5.65
C GLY A 522 14.81 29.54 4.36
N ILE A 523 14.79 28.25 4.02
CA ILE A 523 15.22 27.72 2.73
C ILE A 523 14.03 27.84 1.78
N ASP A 524 14.29 28.37 0.58
CA ASP A 524 13.32 28.49 -0.49
C ASP A 524 13.00 27.09 -1.04
N ILE A 525 11.79 26.61 -0.78
CA ILE A 525 11.33 25.25 -1.12
C ILE A 525 11.05 25.21 -2.61
N LYS A 526 11.90 24.52 -3.38
CA LYS A 526 11.57 24.19 -4.77
C LYS A 526 10.43 23.16 -4.80
N PRO A 527 9.37 23.36 -5.60
CA PRO A 527 8.30 22.38 -5.73
C PRO A 527 8.85 21.04 -6.29
N PRO A 528 8.25 19.91 -5.91
CA PRO A 528 8.65 18.59 -6.41
C PRO A 528 8.51 18.50 -7.93
N ILE A 529 9.33 17.65 -8.55
CA ILE A 529 9.32 17.40 -9.99
C ILE A 529 8.10 16.53 -10.31
N HIS A 530 7.16 17.07 -11.09
CA HIS A 530 5.94 16.37 -11.49
C HIS A 530 6.11 15.70 -12.86
N ILE A 531 5.78 14.41 -12.98
CA ILE A 531 5.67 13.74 -14.30
C ILE A 531 4.19 13.70 -14.67
N ASP A 532 3.84 14.24 -15.83
CA ASP A 532 2.49 14.14 -16.38
C ASP A 532 2.31 12.76 -17.02
N LEU A 533 1.46 11.93 -16.43
CA LEU A 533 1.12 10.61 -16.95
C LEU A 533 0.02 10.66 -18.02
N THR A 534 -0.36 11.83 -18.54
CA THR A 534 -1.43 11.95 -19.56
C THR A 534 -0.87 12.18 -20.96
N LYS A 535 -1.63 11.74 -21.97
CA LYS A 535 -1.39 11.97 -23.40
C LYS A 535 0.00 11.52 -23.89
N LYS A 536 0.54 10.45 -23.32
CA LYS A 536 1.80 9.82 -23.74
C LYS A 536 1.66 9.25 -25.15
N GLN A 537 2.66 9.49 -25.99
CA GLN A 537 2.88 8.73 -27.23
C GLN A 537 4.10 7.81 -27.05
N PRO A 538 4.04 6.54 -27.49
CA PRO A 538 5.20 5.65 -27.53
C PRO A 538 6.33 6.24 -28.39
N ILE A 539 7.58 6.02 -27.98
CA ILE A 539 8.77 6.52 -28.68
C ILE A 539 9.40 5.35 -29.43
N PHE A 540 9.60 5.50 -30.74
CA PHE A 540 10.27 4.50 -31.57
C PHE A 540 11.62 5.02 -32.06
N ASP A 541 12.60 4.14 -32.18
CA ASP A 541 13.85 4.44 -32.88
C ASP A 541 13.69 4.32 -34.41
N GLU A 542 14.77 4.60 -35.15
CA GLU A 542 14.81 4.55 -36.61
C GLU A 542 14.52 3.16 -37.21
N ASN A 543 14.65 2.10 -36.41
CA ASN A 543 14.39 0.72 -36.82
C ASN A 543 12.99 0.25 -36.38
N GLY A 544 12.16 1.15 -35.85
CA GLY A 544 10.84 0.83 -35.32
C GLY A 544 10.88 0.08 -33.99
N VAL A 545 11.99 0.11 -33.26
CA VAL A 545 12.07 -0.48 -31.91
C VAL A 545 11.43 0.48 -30.92
N TRP A 546 10.48 -0.01 -30.11
CA TRP A 546 9.85 0.79 -29.06
C TRP A 546 10.83 0.99 -27.90
N CYS A 547 11.22 2.24 -27.67
CA CYS A 547 12.04 2.67 -26.56
C CYS A 547 11.16 2.96 -25.35
N ILE A 548 11.27 2.12 -24.32
CA ILE A 548 10.45 2.23 -23.09
C ILE A 548 11.02 3.30 -22.17
N ASP A 549 10.16 4.22 -21.75
CA ASP A 549 10.47 5.21 -20.70
C ASP A 549 9.68 4.97 -19.40
N ALA A 550 9.85 5.87 -18.43
CA ALA A 550 9.21 5.75 -17.12
C ALA A 550 7.68 5.79 -17.18
N ILE A 551 7.08 6.53 -18.13
CA ILE A 551 5.62 6.61 -18.28
C ILE A 551 5.10 5.32 -18.90
N ASP A 552 5.82 4.78 -19.89
CA ASP A 552 5.48 3.48 -20.48
C ASP A 552 5.50 2.37 -19.40
N ILE A 553 6.45 2.40 -18.45
CA ILE A 553 6.48 1.47 -17.31
C ILE A 553 5.26 1.63 -16.40
N GLU A 554 4.82 2.84 -16.07
CA GLU A 554 3.60 3.06 -15.27
C GLU A 554 2.36 2.49 -15.98
N TYR A 555 2.26 2.69 -17.29
CA TYR A 555 1.14 2.19 -18.08
C TYR A 555 1.14 0.67 -18.16
N ILE A 556 2.28 0.06 -18.51
CA ILE A 556 2.42 -1.38 -18.61
C ILE A 556 2.17 -2.02 -17.25
N ALA A 557 2.77 -1.52 -16.16
CA ALA A 557 2.61 -2.11 -14.82
C ALA A 557 1.16 -2.09 -14.32
N TYR A 558 0.40 -1.05 -14.65
CA TYR A 558 -1.04 -1.03 -14.39
C TYR A 558 -1.79 -2.09 -15.23
N GLY A 559 -1.51 -2.11 -16.53
CA GLY A 559 -2.11 -3.06 -17.46
C GLY A 559 -1.83 -4.51 -17.10
N THR A 560 -0.60 -4.87 -16.71
CA THR A 560 -0.26 -6.21 -16.26
C THR A 560 -1.01 -6.58 -14.98
N GLY A 561 -1.24 -5.63 -14.06
CA GLY A 561 -2.08 -5.84 -12.89
C GLY A 561 -3.53 -6.18 -13.25
N ILE A 562 -4.12 -5.49 -14.23
CA ILE A 562 -5.45 -5.80 -14.77
C ILE A 562 -5.48 -7.18 -15.45
N LEU A 563 -4.47 -7.47 -16.27
CA LEU A 563 -4.35 -8.75 -16.99
C LEU A 563 -3.98 -9.93 -16.07
N GLY A 564 -3.52 -9.66 -14.85
CA GLY A 564 -3.22 -10.67 -13.83
C GLY A 564 -4.47 -11.35 -13.27
N THR A 565 -5.66 -10.75 -13.39
CA THR A 565 -6.92 -11.37 -12.95
C THR A 565 -6.89 -11.87 -11.50
N GLY A 566 -6.21 -11.12 -10.64
CA GLY A 566 -6.01 -11.49 -9.24
C GLY A 566 -4.72 -12.27 -8.93
N GLY A 567 -3.96 -12.72 -9.94
CA GLY A 567 -2.69 -13.43 -9.78
C GLY A 567 -1.52 -12.82 -10.56
N GLY A 568 -0.46 -13.60 -10.80
CA GLY A 568 0.82 -13.15 -11.40
C GLY A 568 1.71 -12.30 -10.46
N GLY A 569 1.32 -12.16 -9.19
CA GLY A 569 1.99 -11.34 -8.18
C GLY A 569 1.79 -9.83 -8.39
N GLU A 570 2.03 -9.03 -7.34
CA GLU A 570 1.83 -7.59 -7.40
C GLU A 570 2.85 -6.90 -8.34
N SER A 571 2.35 -6.12 -9.31
CA SER A 571 3.20 -5.42 -10.29
C SER A 571 4.05 -4.29 -9.67
N TYR A 572 3.70 -3.80 -8.48
CA TYR A 572 4.32 -2.64 -7.84
C TYR A 572 5.84 -2.76 -7.67
N HIS A 573 6.32 -3.84 -7.07
CA HIS A 573 7.77 -4.01 -6.83
C HIS A 573 8.56 -4.12 -8.13
N CYS A 574 8.05 -4.88 -9.10
CA CYS A 574 8.70 -5.00 -10.41
C CYS A 574 8.66 -3.69 -11.20
N LYS A 575 7.61 -2.89 -11.03
CA LYS A 575 7.57 -1.51 -11.56
C LYS A 575 8.69 -0.65 -10.98
N LEU A 576 8.86 -0.63 -9.66
CA LEU A 576 9.93 0.14 -9.01
C LEU A 576 11.31 -0.29 -9.52
N TRP A 577 11.50 -1.60 -9.69
CA TRP A 577 12.73 -2.14 -10.25
C TRP A 577 12.96 -1.67 -11.69
N CYS A 578 11.93 -1.68 -12.56
CA CYS A 578 12.05 -1.13 -13.90
C CYS A 578 12.44 0.35 -13.89
N LEU A 579 11.79 1.15 -13.05
CA LEU A 579 12.08 2.57 -12.89
C LEU A 579 13.50 2.81 -12.40
N GLU A 580 14.02 1.98 -11.50
CA GLU A 580 15.41 2.08 -11.03
C GLU A 580 16.40 1.76 -12.16
N VAL A 581 16.16 0.70 -12.94
CA VAL A 581 17.00 0.35 -14.10
C VAL A 581 17.04 1.48 -15.13
N LEU A 582 15.92 2.17 -15.36
CA LEU A 582 15.87 3.34 -16.24
C LEU A 582 16.61 4.54 -15.62
N ARG A 583 16.47 4.77 -14.31
CA ARG A 583 17.13 5.86 -13.56
C ARG A 583 18.64 5.73 -13.54
N GLU A 584 19.17 4.51 -13.42
CA GLU A 584 20.61 4.23 -13.53
C GLU A 584 21.20 4.67 -14.88
N GLY A 585 20.38 4.72 -15.94
CA GLY A 585 20.79 5.11 -17.29
C GLY A 585 21.78 4.15 -17.97
N LYS A 586 22.13 3.04 -17.32
CA LYS A 586 23.10 2.05 -17.80
C LYS A 586 22.54 1.13 -18.88
N TYR A 587 21.24 0.83 -18.82
CA TYR A 587 20.56 -0.08 -19.73
C TYR A 587 19.41 0.63 -20.43
N LYS A 588 19.07 0.15 -21.64
CA LYS A 588 17.88 0.60 -22.38
C LYS A 588 16.86 -0.53 -22.40
N MET A 589 15.62 -0.22 -22.04
CA MET A 589 14.49 -1.12 -22.22
C MET A 589 13.93 -0.93 -23.63
N ARG A 590 13.94 -2.02 -24.41
CA ARG A 590 13.56 -2.03 -25.83
C ARG A 590 12.55 -3.13 -26.07
N VAL A 591 11.48 -2.82 -26.79
CA VAL A 591 10.47 -3.79 -27.20
C VAL A 591 10.39 -3.83 -28.72
N VAL A 592 10.26 -5.03 -29.28
CA VAL A 592 10.07 -5.27 -30.72
C VAL A 592 8.77 -6.05 -30.96
N PRO A 593 8.13 -5.88 -32.13
CA PRO A 593 6.97 -6.69 -32.46
C PRO A 593 7.40 -8.15 -32.73
N PRO A 594 6.51 -9.15 -32.55
CA PRO A 594 6.83 -10.55 -32.83
C PRO A 594 7.34 -10.82 -34.26
N SER A 595 6.87 -10.03 -35.23
CA SER A 595 7.31 -10.12 -36.63
C SER A 595 8.78 -9.77 -36.86
N PHE A 596 9.46 -9.16 -35.89
CA PHE A 596 10.89 -8.86 -35.95
C PHE A 596 11.74 -10.14 -36.00
N PHE A 597 11.25 -11.25 -35.42
CA PHE A 597 11.90 -12.55 -35.44
C PHE A 597 11.06 -13.55 -36.24
N SER A 598 11.53 -13.90 -37.44
CA SER A 598 10.88 -14.86 -38.34
C SER A 598 11.76 -16.05 -38.69
N SER A 599 13.01 -16.09 -38.24
CA SER A 599 13.94 -17.15 -38.58
C SER A 599 13.89 -18.31 -37.60
N ALA A 600 13.99 -19.53 -38.14
CA ALA A 600 14.22 -20.75 -37.35
C ALA A 600 15.57 -20.75 -36.62
N SER A 601 16.51 -19.87 -37.01
CA SER A 601 17.78 -19.72 -36.31
C SER A 601 17.71 -18.81 -35.09
N ASN A 602 16.64 -18.02 -34.91
CA ASN A 602 16.50 -17.19 -33.72
C ASN A 602 16.17 -18.05 -32.49
N LEU A 603 16.66 -17.65 -31.31
CA LEU A 603 16.24 -18.20 -30.02
C LEU A 603 15.71 -17.09 -29.13
N ILE A 604 14.45 -17.21 -28.73
CA ILE A 604 13.77 -16.25 -27.87
C ILE A 604 13.42 -16.95 -26.56
N ALA A 605 14.00 -16.48 -25.45
CA ALA A 605 13.80 -17.10 -24.13
C ALA A 605 12.52 -16.62 -23.45
N ASP A 606 11.82 -17.55 -22.81
CA ASP A 606 10.65 -17.31 -21.96
C ASP A 606 11.13 -17.17 -20.51
N VAL A 607 10.79 -16.06 -19.85
CA VAL A 607 11.16 -15.82 -18.45
C VAL A 607 9.98 -15.47 -17.57
N GLY A 608 10.08 -15.81 -16.30
CA GLY A 608 9.12 -15.45 -15.26
C GLY A 608 9.61 -15.87 -13.88
N PHE A 609 8.88 -15.50 -12.84
CA PHE A 609 9.09 -15.99 -11.48
C PHE A 609 8.12 -17.12 -11.15
N MET A 610 8.62 -18.07 -10.37
CA MET A 610 7.83 -19.07 -9.67
C MET A 610 8.07 -18.91 -8.16
N GLY A 611 6.98 -18.96 -7.39
CA GLY A 611 7.06 -18.79 -5.94
C GLY A 611 5.73 -18.46 -5.30
N ALA A 612 5.80 -18.08 -4.03
CA ALA A 612 4.64 -17.67 -3.24
C ALA A 612 4.49 -16.14 -3.31
N PRO A 613 3.36 -15.59 -3.81
CA PRO A 613 3.12 -14.15 -3.79
C PRO A 613 3.25 -13.54 -2.38
N THR A 614 2.77 -14.25 -1.37
CA THR A 614 2.88 -13.85 0.05
C THR A 614 4.31 -13.71 0.56
N VAL A 615 5.29 -14.40 -0.04
CA VAL A 615 6.72 -14.29 0.29
C VAL A 615 7.37 -13.14 -0.48
N SER A 616 6.92 -12.88 -1.72
CA SER A 616 7.52 -11.88 -2.63
C SER A 616 7.45 -10.43 -2.13
N HIS A 617 6.55 -10.10 -1.20
CA HIS A 617 6.51 -8.79 -0.56
C HIS A 617 7.60 -8.60 0.51
N GLU A 618 8.15 -9.69 1.03
CA GLU A 618 9.18 -9.68 2.07
C GLU A 618 10.56 -10.02 1.48
N LEU A 619 10.64 -11.05 0.63
CA LEU A 619 11.83 -11.46 -0.09
C LEU A 619 11.82 -10.88 -1.50
N LEU A 620 12.27 -9.62 -1.62
CA LEU A 620 12.44 -8.96 -2.91
C LEU A 620 13.59 -9.59 -3.72
N SER A 621 13.52 -9.45 -5.04
CA SER A 621 14.52 -9.98 -5.98
C SER A 621 15.93 -9.41 -5.74
N ASN A 622 16.96 -10.25 -5.93
CA ASN A 622 18.37 -9.81 -6.01
C ASN A 622 18.71 -9.18 -7.37
N GLY A 623 17.85 -9.41 -8.35
CA GLY A 623 17.88 -8.88 -9.68
C GLY A 623 18.62 -9.69 -10.75
N ARG A 624 18.92 -10.95 -10.47
CA ARG A 624 19.73 -11.84 -11.32
C ARG A 624 19.09 -13.21 -11.54
N GLU A 625 18.04 -13.58 -10.82
CA GLU A 625 17.47 -14.93 -10.82
C GLU A 625 17.10 -15.39 -12.23
N CYS A 626 16.23 -14.65 -12.94
CA CYS A 626 15.88 -14.98 -14.32
C CYS A 626 17.07 -14.83 -15.29
N LEU A 627 17.97 -13.88 -15.04
CA LEU A 627 19.15 -13.66 -15.86
C LEU A 627 20.09 -14.87 -15.83
N GLU A 628 20.34 -15.43 -14.64
CA GLU A 628 21.18 -16.61 -14.46
C GLU A 628 20.51 -17.87 -14.98
N ALA A 629 19.19 -18.00 -14.86
CA ALA A 629 18.44 -19.07 -15.52
C ALA A 629 18.63 -19.04 -17.05
N VAL A 630 18.54 -17.85 -17.67
CA VAL A 630 18.81 -17.67 -19.10
C VAL A 630 20.28 -17.98 -19.44
N ASN A 631 21.24 -17.52 -18.62
CA ASN A 631 22.67 -17.83 -18.81
C ASN A 631 22.95 -19.34 -18.77
N ALA A 632 22.28 -20.07 -17.87
CA ALA A 632 22.40 -21.52 -17.77
C ALA A 632 21.85 -22.22 -19.02
N ILE A 633 20.74 -21.74 -19.57
CA ILE A 633 20.18 -22.24 -20.83
C ILE A 633 21.12 -21.96 -22.01
N GLU A 634 21.69 -20.76 -22.12
CA GLU A 634 22.68 -20.45 -23.17
C GLU A 634 23.90 -21.37 -23.11
N LYS A 635 24.37 -21.66 -21.89
CA LYS A 635 25.49 -22.56 -21.65
C LYS A 635 25.16 -23.99 -22.08
N TYR A 636 23.96 -24.47 -21.74
CA TYR A 636 23.48 -25.80 -22.13
C TYR A 636 23.35 -25.92 -23.65
N LEU A 637 22.72 -24.93 -24.30
CA LEU A 637 22.53 -24.91 -25.75
C LEU A 637 23.79 -24.56 -26.54
N SER A 638 24.85 -24.08 -25.87
CA SER A 638 26.04 -23.50 -26.50
C SER A 638 25.70 -22.41 -27.53
N LYS A 639 24.62 -21.67 -27.28
CA LYS A 639 24.08 -20.66 -28.20
C LYS A 639 23.49 -19.50 -27.40
N LYS A 640 23.68 -18.28 -27.91
CA LYS A 640 23.15 -17.06 -27.31
C LYS A 640 21.67 -16.88 -27.64
N ILE A 641 20.95 -16.28 -26.70
CA ILE A 641 19.56 -15.88 -26.88
C ILE A 641 19.55 -14.53 -27.63
N ASP A 642 18.65 -14.42 -28.61
CA ASP A 642 18.51 -13.22 -29.45
C ASP A 642 17.50 -12.22 -28.88
N ALA A 643 16.53 -12.69 -28.09
CA ALA A 643 15.50 -11.87 -27.46
C ALA A 643 14.83 -12.59 -26.28
N VAL A 644 14.05 -11.86 -25.49
CA VAL A 644 13.32 -12.41 -24.33
C VAL A 644 11.85 -12.02 -24.40
N TYR A 645 10.95 -12.90 -23.97
CA TYR A 645 9.55 -12.58 -23.75
C TYR A 645 9.12 -13.10 -22.37
N THR A 646 7.94 -12.70 -21.90
CA THR A 646 7.42 -13.16 -20.61
C THR A 646 6.54 -14.39 -20.77
N GLY A 647 6.64 -15.36 -19.87
CA GLY A 647 5.78 -16.56 -19.91
C GLY A 647 4.31 -16.22 -19.70
N GLU A 648 4.04 -15.21 -18.88
CA GLU A 648 2.70 -14.66 -18.67
C GLU A 648 2.74 -13.13 -18.56
N ILE A 649 1.71 -12.45 -19.08
CA ILE A 649 1.58 -10.99 -18.98
C ILE A 649 1.04 -10.52 -17.62
N GLY A 650 0.54 -11.43 -16.78
CA GLY A 650 -0.10 -11.09 -15.51
C GLY A 650 0.86 -10.55 -14.46
N GLY A 651 0.44 -9.49 -13.77
CA GLY A 651 1.08 -9.00 -12.55
C GLY A 651 2.56 -8.60 -12.70
N SER A 652 3.38 -9.11 -11.79
CA SER A 652 4.83 -8.89 -11.74
C SER A 652 5.59 -9.56 -12.90
N ASN A 653 5.13 -10.75 -13.32
CA ASN A 653 5.75 -11.52 -14.40
C ASN A 653 5.71 -10.76 -15.72
N GLY A 654 4.62 -10.05 -16.01
CA GLY A 654 4.49 -9.24 -17.23
C GLY A 654 5.60 -8.20 -17.46
N LEU A 655 6.34 -7.80 -16.41
CA LEU A 655 7.46 -6.86 -16.51
C LEU A 655 8.84 -7.56 -16.61
N MET A 656 8.93 -8.87 -16.39
CA MET A 656 10.21 -9.59 -16.32
C MET A 656 10.95 -9.65 -17.65
N GLY A 657 10.19 -9.78 -18.75
CA GLY A 657 10.77 -9.71 -20.09
C GLY A 657 11.58 -8.43 -20.29
N LEU A 658 11.06 -7.26 -19.86
CA LEU A 658 11.74 -5.97 -19.98
C LEU A 658 13.05 -5.92 -19.19
N LEU A 659 13.01 -6.39 -17.94
CA LEU A 659 14.15 -6.35 -17.02
C LEU A 659 15.29 -7.28 -17.45
N VAL A 660 14.96 -8.51 -17.83
CA VAL A 660 15.95 -9.48 -18.29
C VAL A 660 16.51 -9.04 -19.64
N ALA A 661 15.67 -8.61 -20.58
CA ALA A 661 16.10 -8.11 -21.89
C ALA A 661 17.08 -6.93 -21.76
N ALA A 662 16.76 -5.95 -20.91
CA ALA A 662 17.61 -4.78 -20.66
C ALA A 662 19.00 -5.18 -20.15
N ARG A 663 19.07 -6.10 -19.16
CA ARG A 663 20.37 -6.57 -18.62
C ARG A 663 21.15 -7.44 -19.61
N LYS A 664 20.46 -8.26 -20.40
CA LYS A 664 21.04 -9.06 -21.49
C LYS A 664 21.45 -8.22 -22.70
N GLN A 665 20.98 -6.98 -22.80
CA GLN A 665 21.14 -6.09 -23.96
C GLN A 665 20.54 -6.67 -25.25
N VAL A 666 19.46 -7.44 -25.12
CA VAL A 666 18.62 -7.94 -26.22
C VAL A 666 17.25 -7.24 -26.16
N PRO A 667 16.44 -7.23 -27.22
CA PRO A 667 15.09 -6.69 -27.13
C PRO A 667 14.14 -7.65 -26.38
N CYS A 668 13.12 -7.08 -25.76
CA CYS A 668 11.96 -7.82 -25.31
C CYS A 668 10.96 -7.95 -26.48
N VAL A 669 10.33 -9.11 -26.66
CA VAL A 669 9.31 -9.28 -27.70
C VAL A 669 7.93 -9.01 -27.10
N ASP A 670 7.09 -8.26 -27.82
CA ASP A 670 5.70 -7.97 -27.44
C ASP A 670 4.79 -9.19 -27.64
N CYS A 671 4.96 -10.19 -26.78
CA CYS A 671 4.14 -11.39 -26.70
C CYS A 671 4.26 -12.07 -25.32
N ASP A 672 3.32 -12.96 -25.01
CA ASP A 672 3.40 -13.86 -23.86
C ASP A 672 2.77 -15.23 -24.13
N GLY A 673 2.90 -16.18 -23.20
CA GLY A 673 2.38 -17.54 -23.36
C GLY A 673 0.87 -17.70 -23.07
N LEU A 674 0.23 -16.74 -22.40
CA LEU A 674 -1.06 -16.95 -21.73
C LEU A 674 -2.10 -15.82 -21.89
N GLY A 675 -1.70 -14.57 -22.19
CA GLY A 675 -2.56 -13.39 -22.35
C GLY A 675 -3.22 -12.87 -21.07
N ARG A 676 -3.02 -13.61 -19.96
CA ARG A 676 -3.42 -13.37 -18.58
C ARG A 676 -2.58 -14.25 -17.65
N ALA A 677 -2.77 -14.15 -16.34
CA ALA A 677 -2.22 -15.16 -15.42
C ALA A 677 -3.08 -16.43 -15.40
N PHE A 678 -2.42 -17.57 -15.24
CA PHE A 678 -3.03 -18.88 -15.00
C PHE A 678 -2.20 -19.68 -14.00
N PRO A 679 -2.79 -20.62 -13.25
CA PRO A 679 -2.11 -21.20 -12.10
C PRO A 679 -1.04 -22.24 -12.47
N CYS A 680 -1.17 -22.92 -13.62
CA CYS A 680 -0.35 -24.07 -13.98
C CYS A 680 0.41 -23.85 -15.29
N LEU A 681 1.65 -24.38 -15.38
CA LEU A 681 2.47 -24.27 -16.58
C LEU A 681 1.80 -24.84 -17.83
N ASP A 682 1.13 -25.98 -17.74
CA ASP A 682 0.47 -26.69 -18.84
C ASP A 682 -0.70 -25.92 -19.50
N HIS A 683 -1.10 -24.78 -18.91
CA HIS A 683 -2.02 -23.83 -19.53
C HIS A 683 -1.37 -22.97 -20.62
N SER A 684 -0.05 -22.90 -20.69
CA SER A 684 0.66 -22.13 -21.73
C SER A 684 0.32 -22.66 -23.12
N LEU A 685 0.05 -21.75 -24.06
CA LEU A 685 -0.25 -22.13 -25.45
C LEU A 685 0.85 -22.99 -26.07
N CYS A 686 2.11 -22.76 -25.68
CA CYS A 686 3.24 -23.57 -26.12
C CYS A 686 3.03 -25.05 -25.78
N PHE A 687 2.61 -25.36 -24.55
CA PHE A 687 2.41 -26.74 -24.09
C PHE A 687 1.07 -27.32 -24.51
N ILE A 688 0.01 -26.51 -24.61
CA ILE A 688 -1.28 -26.90 -25.22
C ILE A 688 -1.07 -27.38 -26.66
N HIS A 689 -0.15 -26.74 -27.39
CA HIS A 689 0.22 -27.14 -28.76
C HIS A 689 1.32 -28.22 -28.83
N GLY A 690 1.73 -28.79 -27.70
CA GLY A 690 2.64 -29.94 -27.64
C GLY A 690 4.12 -29.61 -27.84
N LEU A 691 4.55 -28.37 -27.62
CA LEU A 691 5.98 -28.04 -27.58
C LEU A 691 6.66 -28.70 -26.37
N PRO A 692 7.93 -29.11 -26.49
CA PRO A 692 8.63 -29.78 -25.40
C PRO A 692 8.84 -28.83 -24.20
N PRO A 693 8.73 -29.32 -22.96
CA PRO A 693 8.92 -28.53 -21.74
C PRO A 693 10.39 -28.31 -21.37
N THR A 694 11.34 -28.79 -22.17
CA THR A 694 12.78 -28.72 -21.88
C THR A 694 13.59 -28.26 -23.11
N PRO A 695 14.80 -27.69 -22.92
CA PRO A 695 15.47 -27.44 -21.64
C PRO A 695 14.82 -26.28 -20.87
N ALA A 696 14.73 -26.42 -19.56
CA ALA A 696 14.20 -25.39 -18.67
C ALA A 696 15.10 -25.25 -17.45
N CYS A 697 15.23 -24.03 -16.93
CA CYS A 697 16.09 -23.75 -15.79
C CYS A 697 15.37 -22.91 -14.75
N LEU A 698 15.55 -23.27 -13.48
CA LEU A 698 15.14 -22.52 -12.31
C LEU A 698 16.38 -21.97 -11.59
N CYS A 699 16.30 -20.78 -11.00
CA CYS A 699 17.39 -20.15 -10.26
C CYS A 699 16.87 -19.45 -9.01
N ASP A 700 17.55 -19.64 -7.88
CA ASP A 700 17.20 -18.96 -6.63
C ASP A 700 17.92 -17.60 -6.45
N ILE A 701 17.58 -16.90 -5.38
CA ILE A 701 18.17 -15.62 -4.96
C ILE A 701 19.66 -15.69 -4.59
N ARG A 702 20.27 -16.87 -4.50
CA ARG A 702 21.71 -17.05 -4.30
C ARG A 702 22.45 -17.29 -5.61
N GLY A 703 21.72 -17.44 -6.72
CA GLY A 703 22.26 -17.76 -8.03
C GLY A 703 22.44 -19.26 -8.26
N GLU A 704 21.88 -20.12 -7.40
CA GLU A 704 21.94 -21.56 -7.60
C GLU A 704 20.89 -22.00 -8.62
N THR A 705 21.33 -22.77 -9.63
CA THR A 705 20.48 -23.17 -10.77
C THR A 705 20.12 -24.64 -10.73
N VAL A 706 18.88 -24.97 -11.10
CA VAL A 706 18.39 -26.33 -11.37
C VAL A 706 17.97 -26.42 -12.83
N MET A 707 18.62 -27.29 -13.60
CA MET A 707 18.35 -27.50 -15.02
C MET A 707 17.59 -28.81 -15.23
N CYS A 708 16.47 -28.75 -15.96
CA CYS A 708 15.71 -29.91 -16.43
C CYS A 708 15.92 -30.11 -17.93
N THR A 709 16.19 -31.35 -18.33
CA THR A 709 16.46 -31.75 -19.71
C THR A 709 15.46 -32.82 -20.17
N ASN A 710 15.44 -33.10 -21.46
CA ASN A 710 14.52 -34.04 -22.09
C ASN A 710 14.64 -35.49 -21.55
N ASP A 711 15.78 -35.87 -21.00
CA ASP A 711 15.97 -37.19 -20.37
C ASP A 711 15.35 -37.27 -18.97
N MET A 712 14.99 -36.13 -18.37
CA MET A 712 14.45 -36.04 -17.01
C MET A 712 12.93 -35.82 -16.99
N VAL A 713 12.42 -35.09 -17.98
CA VAL A 713 11.05 -34.56 -17.98
C VAL A 713 10.45 -34.65 -19.38
N SER A 714 9.24 -35.20 -19.46
CA SER A 714 8.52 -35.41 -20.72
C SER A 714 7.29 -34.51 -20.88
N THR A 715 6.70 -34.05 -19.78
CA THR A 715 5.49 -33.22 -19.78
C THR A 715 5.66 -31.92 -19.00
N ALA A 716 4.87 -30.90 -19.34
CA ALA A 716 4.87 -29.62 -18.61
C ALA A 716 4.45 -29.79 -17.15
N LYS A 717 3.58 -30.76 -16.85
CA LYS A 717 3.16 -31.07 -15.48
C LYS A 717 4.29 -31.66 -14.64
N GLU A 718 5.04 -32.60 -15.20
CA GLU A 718 6.23 -33.15 -14.54
C GLU A 718 7.28 -32.06 -14.26
N LEU A 719 7.48 -31.14 -15.22
CA LEU A 719 8.38 -29.99 -15.03
C LEU A 719 7.92 -29.12 -13.87
N GLU A 720 6.63 -28.77 -13.85
CA GLU A 720 6.04 -27.94 -12.82
C GLU A 720 6.17 -28.57 -11.43
N ASP A 721 5.88 -29.86 -11.30
CA ASP A 721 5.98 -30.58 -10.03
C ASP A 721 7.43 -30.55 -9.48
N ILE A 722 8.42 -30.73 -10.36
CA ILE A 722 9.85 -30.62 -9.99
C ILE A 722 10.19 -29.17 -9.59
N PHE A 723 9.85 -28.20 -10.42
CA PHE A 723 10.19 -26.79 -10.15
C PHE A 723 9.51 -26.24 -8.90
N ARG A 724 8.26 -26.61 -8.62
CA ARG A 724 7.57 -26.19 -7.39
C ARG A 724 8.22 -26.78 -6.14
N LYS A 725 8.66 -28.03 -6.21
CA LYS A 725 9.41 -28.66 -5.11
C LYS A 725 10.75 -27.95 -4.88
N GLU A 726 11.52 -27.73 -5.94
CA GLU A 726 12.80 -27.01 -5.87
C GLU A 726 12.64 -25.57 -5.38
N CYS A 727 11.59 -24.87 -5.84
CA CYS A 727 11.25 -23.53 -5.37
C CYS A 727 10.99 -23.50 -3.86
N THR A 728 10.29 -24.52 -3.34
CA THR A 728 10.00 -24.64 -1.89
C THR A 728 11.28 -24.81 -1.07
N GLU A 729 12.18 -25.70 -1.48
CA GLU A 729 13.48 -25.93 -0.81
C GLU A 729 14.42 -24.71 -0.91
N ARG A 730 14.16 -23.79 -1.85
CA ARG A 730 15.00 -22.63 -2.15
C ARG A 730 14.42 -21.31 -1.65
N GLY A 731 13.45 -21.36 -0.73
CA GLY A 731 12.93 -20.16 -0.06
C GLY A 731 11.71 -19.53 -0.72
N LEU A 732 11.00 -20.25 -1.60
CA LEU A 732 9.71 -19.86 -2.22
C LEU A 732 9.75 -18.64 -3.14
N PHE A 733 10.92 -18.27 -3.66
CA PHE A 733 11.06 -17.22 -4.66
C PHE A 733 12.21 -17.53 -5.63
N THR A 734 11.88 -17.86 -6.88
CA THR A 734 12.86 -18.33 -7.87
C THR A 734 12.55 -17.80 -9.27
N GLY A 735 13.58 -17.38 -10.00
CA GLY A 735 13.47 -17.06 -11.42
C GLY A 735 13.47 -18.32 -12.27
N VAL A 736 12.71 -18.31 -13.36
CA VAL A 736 12.54 -19.42 -14.28
C VAL A 736 12.84 -18.95 -15.70
N CYS A 737 13.52 -19.80 -16.46
CA CYS A 737 13.62 -19.75 -17.91
C CYS A 737 13.03 -21.02 -18.48
N LEU A 738 11.92 -20.90 -19.22
CA LEU A 738 11.32 -22.02 -19.97
C LEU A 738 12.04 -22.20 -21.33
N PRO A 739 11.75 -23.27 -22.10
CA PRO A 739 12.47 -23.58 -23.33
C PRO A 739 12.42 -22.44 -24.34
N PRO A 740 13.57 -21.99 -24.86
CA PRO A 740 13.59 -20.95 -25.89
C PRO A 740 12.86 -21.39 -27.15
N LEU A 741 12.07 -20.47 -27.71
CA LEU A 741 11.36 -20.69 -28.97
C LEU A 741 12.17 -20.17 -30.16
N THR A 742 11.97 -20.80 -31.31
CA THR A 742 12.35 -20.20 -32.59
C THR A 742 11.39 -19.08 -33.00
N GLY A 743 11.79 -18.20 -33.92
CA GLY A 743 10.91 -17.12 -34.39
C GLY A 743 9.60 -17.63 -35.01
N GLU A 744 9.64 -18.76 -35.72
CA GLU A 744 8.44 -19.41 -36.27
C GLU A 744 7.52 -19.95 -35.16
N GLN A 745 8.08 -20.64 -34.17
CA GLN A 745 7.32 -21.17 -33.05
C GLN A 745 6.69 -20.05 -32.23
N LEU A 746 7.44 -18.97 -31.98
CA LEU A 746 6.97 -17.79 -31.26
C LEU A 746 5.69 -17.23 -31.90
N GLN A 747 5.71 -16.97 -33.21
CA GLN A 747 4.55 -16.39 -33.90
C GLN A 747 3.32 -17.31 -33.91
N LYS A 748 3.52 -18.63 -33.84
CA LYS A 748 2.45 -19.63 -33.95
C LYS A 748 1.88 -20.07 -32.59
N HIS A 749 2.69 -20.03 -31.54
CA HIS A 749 2.38 -20.69 -30.26
C HIS A 749 2.41 -19.74 -29.05
N THR A 750 2.41 -18.42 -29.30
CA THR A 750 2.27 -17.39 -28.26
C THR A 750 1.13 -16.43 -28.56
N LEU A 751 0.76 -15.63 -27.57
CA LEU A 751 -0.16 -14.51 -27.72
C LEU A 751 0.60 -13.25 -28.07
N LEU A 752 0.28 -12.70 -29.23
CA LEU A 752 0.93 -11.52 -29.77
C LEU A 752 0.35 -10.27 -29.11
N HIS A 753 1.21 -9.26 -28.92
CA HIS A 753 0.84 -7.89 -28.53
C HIS A 753 0.34 -7.69 -27.10
N SER A 754 0.77 -8.55 -26.16
CA SER A 754 0.31 -8.49 -24.78
C SER A 754 0.87 -7.31 -23.97
N LEU A 755 2.11 -6.87 -24.21
CA LEU A 755 2.64 -5.61 -23.64
C LEU A 755 1.92 -4.40 -24.23
N SER A 756 1.64 -4.40 -25.54
CA SER A 756 0.81 -3.36 -26.16
C SER A 756 -0.57 -3.27 -25.51
N ARG A 757 -1.22 -4.43 -25.28
CA ARG A 757 -2.51 -4.49 -24.58
C ARG A 757 -2.42 -3.90 -23.18
N ALA A 758 -1.39 -4.27 -22.40
CA ALA A 758 -1.16 -3.73 -21.07
C ALA A 758 -0.99 -2.19 -21.12
N TRP A 759 -0.21 -1.69 -22.08
CA TRP A 759 0.02 -0.26 -22.26
C TRP A 759 -1.28 0.52 -22.52
N PHE A 760 -2.16 0.03 -23.41
CA PHE A 760 -3.44 0.71 -23.68
C PHE A 760 -4.40 0.72 -22.48
N LEU A 761 -4.37 -0.30 -21.62
CA LEU A 761 -5.14 -0.31 -20.37
C LEU A 761 -4.62 0.76 -19.40
N GLY A 762 -3.29 0.89 -19.27
CA GLY A 762 -2.65 1.96 -18.50
C GLY A 762 -3.00 3.34 -19.04
N GLU A 763 -2.85 3.53 -20.35
CA GLU A 763 -3.17 4.78 -21.03
C GLU A 763 -4.61 5.23 -20.77
N ALA A 764 -5.57 4.29 -20.88
CA ALA A 764 -6.96 4.54 -20.59
C ALA A 764 -7.20 5.03 -19.16
N LYS A 765 -6.59 4.36 -18.16
CA LYS A 765 -6.69 4.74 -16.75
C LYS A 765 -6.18 6.15 -16.50
N PHE A 766 -4.96 6.45 -16.96
CA PHE A 766 -4.29 7.71 -16.62
C PHE A 766 -4.87 8.91 -17.39
N ASN A 767 -5.42 8.69 -18.59
CA ASN A 767 -6.08 9.73 -19.39
C ASN A 767 -7.52 10.04 -18.94
N HIS A 768 -8.24 9.09 -18.34
CA HIS A 768 -9.66 9.20 -17.99
C HIS A 768 -9.88 9.15 -16.47
N ARG A 769 -9.28 10.09 -15.74
CA ARG A 769 -9.21 10.00 -14.26
C ARG A 769 -10.55 9.95 -13.54
N LYS A 770 -11.62 10.55 -14.08
CA LYS A 770 -12.93 10.62 -13.42
C LYS A 770 -13.76 9.35 -13.63
N ASP A 771 -13.45 8.60 -14.68
CA ASP A 771 -14.19 7.46 -15.19
C ASP A 771 -13.24 6.29 -15.51
N ALA A 772 -12.11 6.21 -14.80
CA ALA A 772 -10.98 5.34 -15.12
C ALA A 772 -11.40 3.87 -15.26
N ILE A 773 -12.24 3.38 -14.35
CA ILE A 773 -12.77 2.01 -14.37
C ILE A 773 -13.52 1.72 -15.68
N GLN A 774 -14.38 2.64 -16.10
CA GLN A 774 -15.16 2.50 -17.33
C GLN A 774 -14.26 2.62 -18.57
N ALA A 775 -13.30 3.54 -18.56
CA ALA A 775 -12.34 3.73 -19.65
C ALA A 775 -11.45 2.50 -19.83
N VAL A 776 -10.96 1.90 -18.74
CA VAL A 776 -10.16 0.67 -18.75
C VAL A 776 -10.98 -0.51 -19.28
N ALA A 777 -12.23 -0.67 -18.82
CA ALA A 777 -13.13 -1.69 -19.36
C ALA A 777 -13.34 -1.51 -20.87
N HIS A 778 -13.57 -0.27 -21.32
CA HIS A 778 -13.75 0.04 -22.74
C HIS A 778 -12.50 -0.22 -23.57
N ALA A 779 -11.32 0.20 -23.09
CA ALA A 779 -10.04 -0.02 -23.76
C ALA A 779 -9.69 -1.51 -23.84
N GLY A 780 -10.08 -2.29 -22.82
CA GLY A 780 -9.97 -3.75 -22.84
C GLY A 780 -11.06 -4.46 -23.64
N HIS A 781 -11.99 -3.74 -24.27
CA HIS A 781 -13.16 -4.29 -24.97
C HIS A 781 -14.06 -5.15 -24.08
N GLY A 782 -14.05 -4.87 -22.78
CA GLY A 782 -14.82 -5.55 -21.76
C GLY A 782 -15.99 -4.72 -21.23
N ARG A 783 -16.46 -5.14 -20.05
CA ARG A 783 -17.57 -4.49 -19.35
C ARG A 783 -17.29 -4.41 -17.85
N VAL A 784 -17.90 -3.42 -17.20
CA VAL A 784 -17.98 -3.34 -15.74
C VAL A 784 -19.17 -4.18 -15.31
N LEU A 785 -18.91 -5.30 -14.64
CA LEU A 785 -19.94 -6.19 -14.09
C LEU A 785 -20.54 -5.62 -12.80
N VAL A 786 -19.67 -5.05 -11.95
CA VAL A 786 -20.04 -4.41 -10.69
C VAL A 786 -19.33 -3.08 -10.60
N SER A 787 -20.06 -1.99 -10.37
CA SER A 787 -19.51 -0.64 -10.22
C SER A 787 -19.49 -0.13 -8.78
N ASP A 788 -20.22 -0.78 -7.87
CA ASP A 788 -20.43 -0.33 -6.49
C ASP A 788 -20.36 -1.45 -5.44
N GLY A 789 -19.52 -2.45 -5.69
CA GLY A 789 -19.45 -3.66 -4.87
C GLY A 789 -18.82 -3.42 -3.50
N LYS A 790 -19.31 -4.15 -2.50
CA LYS A 790 -18.61 -4.30 -1.21
C LYS A 790 -18.28 -5.74 -0.93
N VAL A 791 -17.02 -6.00 -0.57
CA VAL A 791 -16.60 -7.31 -0.06
C VAL A 791 -17.21 -7.56 1.32
N ILE A 792 -18.03 -8.62 1.42
CA ILE A 792 -18.72 -9.05 2.65
C ILE A 792 -18.24 -10.39 3.18
N ASN A 793 -17.49 -11.16 2.41
CA ASN A 793 -16.81 -12.36 2.89
C ASN A 793 -15.57 -12.63 2.04
N VAL A 794 -14.54 -13.18 2.67
CA VAL A 794 -13.41 -13.74 1.94
C VAL A 794 -12.94 -15.00 2.63
N GLU A 795 -13.01 -16.12 1.92
CA GLU A 795 -12.52 -17.42 2.40
C GLU A 795 -11.31 -17.85 1.56
N ARG A 796 -10.26 -18.29 2.24
CA ARG A 796 -8.99 -18.68 1.62
C ARG A 796 -8.41 -19.89 2.34
N ASN A 797 -8.05 -20.90 1.56
CA ASN A 797 -7.34 -22.08 2.02
C ASN A 797 -6.19 -22.37 1.06
N THR A 798 -5.06 -22.86 1.58
CA THR A 798 -3.97 -23.33 0.69
C THR A 798 -4.09 -24.83 0.51
N THR A 799 -4.19 -25.29 -0.74
CA THR A 799 -4.20 -26.71 -1.08
C THR A 799 -3.33 -26.97 -2.31
N GLY A 800 -2.44 -27.97 -2.26
CA GLY A 800 -1.58 -28.34 -3.40
C GLY A 800 -0.64 -27.22 -3.88
N GLY A 801 -0.24 -26.28 -3.01
CA GLY A 801 0.55 -25.12 -3.43
C GLY A 801 -0.26 -24.04 -4.14
N PHE A 802 -1.59 -24.01 -3.99
CA PHE A 802 -2.42 -22.95 -4.53
C PHE A 802 -3.29 -22.32 -3.45
N ALA A 803 -3.47 -21.00 -3.50
CA ALA A 803 -4.48 -20.30 -2.72
C ALA A 803 -5.84 -20.49 -3.40
N ARG A 804 -6.73 -21.27 -2.78
CA ARG A 804 -8.09 -21.52 -3.27
C ARG A 804 -9.11 -20.91 -2.34
N GLY A 805 -10.16 -20.34 -2.92
CA GLY A 805 -11.14 -19.64 -2.11
C GLY A 805 -12.22 -18.95 -2.92
N HIS A 806 -12.99 -18.11 -2.23
CA HIS A 806 -13.96 -17.24 -2.86
C HIS A 806 -14.05 -15.90 -2.14
N VAL A 807 -14.46 -14.89 -2.89
CA VAL A 807 -14.85 -13.58 -2.38
C VAL A 807 -16.32 -13.35 -2.66
N SER A 808 -17.06 -12.91 -1.65
CA SER A 808 -18.47 -12.53 -1.78
C SER A 808 -18.59 -11.02 -1.78
N ILE A 809 -19.24 -10.47 -2.80
CA ILE A 809 -19.40 -9.05 -3.06
C ILE A 809 -20.88 -8.72 -3.09
N GLU A 810 -21.33 -7.90 -2.15
CA GLU A 810 -22.68 -7.33 -2.15
C GLU A 810 -22.77 -6.20 -3.18
N THR A 811 -23.77 -6.24 -4.05
CA THR A 811 -24.05 -5.19 -5.05
C THR A 811 -25.53 -5.21 -5.43
N ALA A 812 -26.16 -4.04 -5.52
CA ALA A 812 -27.57 -3.89 -5.94
C ALA A 812 -28.57 -4.87 -5.27
N GLY A 813 -28.33 -5.24 -4.00
CA GLY A 813 -29.18 -6.19 -3.25
C GLY A 813 -29.00 -7.67 -3.62
N ARG A 814 -28.01 -8.02 -4.44
CA ARG A 814 -27.58 -9.40 -4.74
C ARG A 814 -26.16 -9.63 -4.22
N ILE A 815 -25.75 -10.90 -4.16
CA ILE A 815 -24.38 -11.28 -3.81
C ILE A 815 -23.71 -11.91 -5.02
N LEU A 816 -22.64 -11.28 -5.51
CA LEU A 816 -21.74 -11.86 -6.50
C LEU A 816 -20.65 -12.64 -5.77
N ILE A 817 -20.51 -13.93 -6.11
CA ILE A 817 -19.46 -14.82 -5.61
C ILE A 817 -18.43 -15.00 -6.72
N ILE A 818 -17.18 -14.67 -6.44
CA ILE A 818 -16.04 -14.92 -7.33
C ILE A 818 -15.15 -15.98 -6.70
N GLU A 819 -14.98 -17.11 -7.39
CA GLU A 819 -14.12 -18.21 -6.94
C GLU A 819 -12.76 -18.12 -7.64
N PHE A 820 -11.70 -18.46 -6.91
CA PHE A 820 -10.33 -18.33 -7.39
C PHE A 820 -9.43 -19.51 -7.00
N GLN A 821 -8.41 -19.74 -7.83
CA GLN A 821 -7.23 -20.55 -7.53
C GLN A 821 -6.01 -19.73 -7.94
N ASN A 822 -5.42 -18.96 -7.02
CA ASN A 822 -4.53 -17.82 -7.26
C ASN A 822 -5.17 -16.71 -8.13
N GLU A 823 -5.78 -17.05 -9.26
CA GLU A 823 -6.49 -16.18 -10.18
C GLU A 823 -8.01 -16.37 -10.10
N ASN A 824 -8.78 -15.32 -10.43
CA ASN A 824 -10.23 -15.37 -10.49
C ASN A 824 -10.70 -16.22 -11.69
N LEU A 825 -11.50 -17.25 -11.39
CA LEU A 825 -11.91 -18.27 -12.36
C LEU A 825 -13.36 -18.14 -12.82
N VAL A 826 -14.28 -17.88 -11.89
CA VAL A 826 -15.72 -17.82 -12.17
C VAL A 826 -16.39 -16.78 -11.30
N ALA A 827 -17.31 -16.01 -11.90
CA ALA A 827 -18.16 -15.06 -11.21
C ALA A 827 -19.63 -15.48 -11.38
N ARG A 828 -20.32 -15.70 -10.27
CA ARG A 828 -21.72 -16.13 -10.24
C ARG A 828 -22.52 -15.39 -9.18
N PHE A 829 -23.80 -15.18 -9.42
CA PHE A 829 -24.70 -14.70 -8.36
C PHE A 829 -25.09 -15.84 -7.40
N ASP A 830 -25.63 -15.45 -6.24
CA ASP A 830 -26.10 -16.34 -5.17
C ASP A 830 -27.24 -17.27 -5.57
N ASP A 831 -27.99 -16.93 -6.62
CA ASP A 831 -28.96 -17.81 -7.28
C ASP A 831 -28.33 -18.87 -8.22
N GLY A 832 -27.01 -18.84 -8.39
CA GLY A 832 -26.25 -19.76 -9.23
C GLY A 832 -26.04 -19.31 -10.67
N GLU A 833 -26.53 -18.14 -11.08
CA GLU A 833 -26.34 -17.59 -12.42
C GLU A 833 -24.86 -17.25 -12.68
N ILE A 834 -24.22 -17.90 -13.66
CA ILE A 834 -22.83 -17.62 -14.07
C ILE A 834 -22.80 -16.45 -15.05
N ILE A 835 -22.07 -15.38 -14.70
CA ILE A 835 -22.03 -14.14 -15.50
C ILE A 835 -20.70 -13.98 -16.25
N ALA A 836 -19.63 -14.58 -15.73
CA ALA A 836 -18.32 -14.63 -16.37
C ALA A 836 -17.56 -15.87 -15.91
N SER A 837 -16.74 -16.43 -16.80
CA SER A 837 -15.85 -17.53 -16.47
C SER A 837 -14.59 -17.51 -17.34
N VAL A 838 -13.56 -18.24 -16.90
CA VAL A 838 -12.38 -18.54 -17.71
C VAL A 838 -12.77 -19.15 -19.08
N PRO A 839 -12.04 -18.80 -20.16
CA PRO A 839 -10.79 -18.03 -20.17
C PRO A 839 -10.93 -16.50 -20.09
N ASP A 840 -12.14 -15.93 -20.02
CA ASP A 840 -12.32 -14.47 -19.91
C ASP A 840 -11.75 -13.91 -18.62
N LEU A 841 -11.17 -12.71 -18.71
CA LEU A 841 -10.42 -12.10 -17.62
C LEU A 841 -11.38 -11.45 -16.62
N ILE A 842 -11.42 -12.00 -15.41
CA ILE A 842 -12.19 -11.44 -14.28
C ILE A 842 -11.20 -10.72 -13.36
N THR A 843 -11.34 -9.41 -13.22
CA THR A 843 -10.45 -8.60 -12.39
C THR A 843 -11.22 -7.70 -11.46
N LEU A 844 -10.71 -7.55 -10.23
CA LEU A 844 -11.24 -6.63 -9.25
C LEU A 844 -10.34 -5.39 -9.21
N VAL A 845 -10.96 -4.22 -9.09
CA VAL A 845 -10.25 -2.96 -8.86
C VAL A 845 -10.84 -2.25 -7.66
N GLU A 846 -10.03 -1.52 -6.92
CA GLU A 846 -10.49 -0.64 -5.84
C GLU A 846 -11.28 0.54 -6.45
N GLN A 847 -12.40 0.89 -5.84
CA GLN A 847 -13.40 1.77 -6.45
C GLN A 847 -12.91 3.23 -6.63
N ASP A 848 -12.10 3.75 -5.72
CA ASP A 848 -11.65 5.15 -5.76
C ASP A 848 -10.42 5.37 -6.64
N SER A 849 -9.46 4.46 -6.54
CA SER A 849 -8.15 4.55 -7.19
C SER A 849 -8.09 3.84 -8.53
N ALA A 850 -9.07 2.96 -8.81
CA ALA A 850 -9.09 2.03 -9.93
C ALA A 850 -7.87 1.09 -9.96
N GLU A 851 -7.15 0.92 -8.85
CA GLU A 851 -6.00 0.01 -8.78
C GLU A 851 -6.45 -1.46 -8.76
N PRO A 852 -5.78 -2.35 -9.52
CA PRO A 852 -6.09 -3.78 -9.52
C PRO A 852 -5.80 -4.41 -8.16
N LEU A 853 -6.67 -5.34 -7.75
CA LEU A 853 -6.58 -6.06 -6.49
C LEU A 853 -6.24 -7.53 -6.73
N ALA A 854 -5.12 -7.97 -6.18
CA ALA A 854 -4.71 -9.37 -6.18
C ALA A 854 -5.50 -10.21 -5.16
N THR A 855 -5.64 -11.51 -5.40
CA THR A 855 -6.47 -12.39 -4.56
C THR A 855 -5.94 -12.52 -3.14
N GLU A 856 -4.66 -12.25 -2.90
CA GLU A 856 -4.01 -12.29 -1.60
C GLU A 856 -4.22 -11.02 -0.76
N ILE A 857 -4.49 -9.86 -1.38
CA ILE A 857 -4.65 -8.58 -0.67
C ILE A 857 -6.10 -8.17 -0.44
N ILE A 858 -7.06 -8.81 -1.11
CA ILE A 858 -8.49 -8.48 -0.93
C ILE A 858 -8.92 -8.76 0.53
N LYS A 859 -9.65 -7.85 1.17
CA LYS A 859 -10.14 -8.04 2.54
C LYS A 859 -11.61 -7.68 2.65
N TYR A 860 -12.24 -8.18 3.72
CA TYR A 860 -13.58 -7.77 4.12
C TYR A 860 -13.68 -6.24 4.18
N GLY A 861 -14.78 -5.69 3.69
CA GLY A 861 -15.05 -4.25 3.73
C GLY A 861 -14.55 -3.46 2.52
N TYR A 862 -13.70 -4.02 1.66
CA TYR A 862 -13.19 -3.32 0.48
C TYR A 862 -14.34 -2.92 -0.46
N ARG A 863 -14.26 -1.68 -0.96
CA ARG A 863 -15.11 -1.16 -2.02
C ARG A 863 -14.47 -1.49 -3.36
N VAL A 864 -15.16 -2.26 -4.19
CA VAL A 864 -14.58 -2.84 -5.40
C VAL A 864 -15.49 -2.69 -6.60
N SER A 865 -14.89 -2.56 -7.77
CA SER A 865 -15.54 -2.81 -9.05
C SER A 865 -15.00 -4.09 -9.66
N VAL A 866 -15.85 -4.81 -10.39
CA VAL A 866 -15.49 -6.05 -11.07
C VAL A 866 -15.56 -5.80 -12.57
N LEU A 867 -14.44 -6.00 -13.27
CA LEU A 867 -14.36 -5.90 -14.73
C LEU A 867 -14.24 -7.30 -15.32
N VAL A 868 -14.86 -7.47 -16.49
CA VAL A 868 -14.74 -8.66 -17.32
C VAL A 868 -14.21 -8.26 -18.68
N LEU A 869 -13.02 -8.72 -19.04
CA LEU A 869 -12.41 -8.49 -20.36
C LEU A 869 -12.39 -9.78 -21.18
N PRO A 870 -12.55 -9.71 -22.50
CA PRO A 870 -12.55 -10.88 -23.36
C PRO A 870 -11.20 -11.61 -23.35
N ALA A 871 -11.26 -12.93 -23.40
CA ALA A 871 -10.12 -13.77 -23.74
C ALA A 871 -9.70 -13.55 -25.21
N PRO A 872 -8.39 -13.41 -25.50
CA PRO A 872 -7.90 -13.44 -26.88
C PRO A 872 -8.24 -14.77 -27.58
N GLU A 873 -8.50 -14.72 -28.90
CA GLU A 873 -8.95 -15.87 -29.71
C GLU A 873 -8.10 -17.16 -29.53
N PRO A 874 -6.76 -17.12 -29.44
CA PRO A 874 -5.99 -18.35 -29.23
C PRO A 874 -6.38 -19.13 -27.96
N LEU A 875 -6.91 -18.46 -26.93
CA LEU A 875 -7.33 -19.08 -25.67
C LEU A 875 -8.73 -19.70 -25.73
N THR A 876 -9.51 -19.40 -26.77
CA THR A 876 -10.92 -19.81 -26.89
C THR A 876 -11.14 -20.90 -27.92
N THR A 877 -10.08 -21.42 -28.52
CA THR A 877 -10.17 -22.55 -29.45
C THR A 877 -10.70 -23.80 -28.73
N PRO A 878 -11.35 -24.74 -29.43
CA PRO A 878 -11.81 -25.99 -28.81
C PRO A 878 -10.69 -26.80 -28.13
N LEU A 879 -9.45 -26.69 -28.62
CA LEU A 879 -8.28 -27.30 -27.99
C LEU A 879 -7.92 -26.56 -26.70
N ALA A 880 -7.79 -25.23 -26.75
CA ALA A 880 -7.46 -24.43 -25.57
C ALA A 880 -8.51 -24.57 -24.46
N LEU A 881 -9.80 -24.60 -24.79
CA LEU A 881 -10.89 -24.76 -23.81
C LEU A 881 -10.88 -26.10 -23.07
N GLN A 882 -10.20 -27.14 -23.58
CA GLN A 882 -9.99 -28.38 -22.84
C GLN A 882 -9.06 -28.21 -21.64
N HIS A 883 -8.16 -27.22 -21.71
CA HIS A 883 -7.19 -26.91 -20.67
C HIS A 883 -7.55 -25.65 -19.87
N LEU A 884 -8.28 -24.71 -20.47
CA LEU A 884 -8.55 -23.38 -19.89
C LEU A 884 -10.02 -23.15 -19.54
N GLY A 885 -10.91 -24.04 -19.93
CA GLY A 885 -12.33 -23.95 -19.58
C GLY A 885 -12.62 -24.43 -18.15
N LEU A 886 -13.81 -24.10 -17.65
CA LEU A 886 -14.27 -24.45 -16.29
C LEU A 886 -14.06 -25.93 -15.91
N LYS A 887 -14.28 -26.86 -16.85
CA LYS A 887 -14.08 -28.31 -16.60
C LYS A 887 -12.64 -28.66 -16.25
N ALA A 888 -11.65 -27.96 -16.81
CA ALA A 888 -10.23 -28.19 -16.51
C ALA A 888 -9.90 -27.83 -15.04
N PHE A 889 -10.64 -26.89 -14.47
CA PHE A 889 -10.54 -26.49 -13.07
C PHE A 889 -11.44 -27.31 -12.13
N GLY A 890 -12.10 -28.35 -12.63
CA GLY A 890 -12.96 -29.24 -11.84
C GLY A 890 -14.39 -28.73 -11.62
N TYR A 891 -14.82 -27.71 -12.37
CA TYR A 891 -16.19 -27.22 -12.31
C TYR A 891 -17.09 -27.99 -13.28
N ASP A 892 -18.19 -28.53 -12.76
CA ASP A 892 -19.23 -29.20 -13.55
C ASP A 892 -20.53 -28.40 -13.53
N PHE A 893 -20.69 -27.53 -14.53
CA PHE A 893 -21.91 -26.74 -14.74
C PHE A 893 -22.61 -27.24 -16.02
N PRO A 894 -23.49 -28.24 -15.93
CA PRO A 894 -24.02 -28.95 -17.11
C PRO A 894 -24.89 -28.07 -18.01
N HIS A 895 -25.39 -26.95 -17.51
CA HIS A 895 -26.24 -26.00 -18.24
C HIS A 895 -25.49 -24.74 -18.68
N TYR A 896 -24.17 -24.67 -18.47
CA TYR A 896 -23.35 -23.53 -18.87
C TYR A 896 -22.56 -23.85 -20.13
N GLU A 897 -22.72 -23.01 -21.15
CA GLU A 897 -21.91 -23.02 -22.37
C GLU A 897 -21.11 -21.73 -22.44
N TYR A 898 -19.79 -21.84 -22.58
CA TYR A 898 -18.93 -20.67 -22.75
C TYR A 898 -19.14 -20.10 -24.15
N ILE A 899 -19.59 -18.83 -24.21
CA ILE A 899 -19.77 -18.10 -25.46
C ILE A 899 -18.68 -17.03 -25.53
N PRO A 900 -17.66 -17.20 -26.39
CA PRO A 900 -16.62 -16.21 -26.51
C PRO A 900 -17.15 -14.92 -27.14
N PHE A 901 -16.56 -13.80 -26.74
CA PHE A 901 -16.69 -12.54 -27.45
C PHE A 901 -15.29 -12.02 -27.77
N HIS A 902 -14.94 -11.95 -29.05
CA HIS A 902 -13.57 -11.66 -29.48
C HIS A 902 -13.37 -10.20 -29.80
N THR A 903 -12.17 -9.70 -29.51
CA THR A 903 -11.68 -8.46 -30.12
C THR A 903 -10.19 -8.57 -30.43
N PRO A 904 -9.74 -8.17 -31.64
CA PRO A 904 -8.33 -8.17 -31.98
C PRO A 904 -7.54 -7.25 -31.05
N ILE A 905 -6.38 -7.72 -30.61
CA ILE A 905 -5.44 -6.88 -29.86
C ILE A 905 -4.76 -5.92 -30.83
N LYS A 906 -4.83 -4.62 -30.56
CA LYS A 906 -4.10 -3.61 -31.33
C LYS A 906 -2.67 -3.52 -30.82
N SER A 907 -1.71 -3.46 -31.74
CA SER A 907 -0.32 -3.18 -31.36
C SER A 907 -0.06 -1.68 -31.28
N VAL A 908 0.90 -1.25 -30.45
CA VAL A 908 1.33 0.16 -30.43
C VAL A 908 1.92 0.60 -31.77
N TRP A 909 2.52 -0.32 -32.54
CA TRP A 909 3.05 -0.04 -33.88
C TRP A 909 1.95 0.31 -34.87
N ASP A 910 0.83 -0.43 -34.88
CA ASP A 910 -0.29 -0.17 -35.79
C ASP A 910 -0.94 1.19 -35.53
N VAL A 911 -0.97 1.61 -34.26
CA VAL A 911 -1.60 2.86 -33.85
C VAL A 911 -0.69 4.05 -34.06
N PHE A 912 0.59 3.94 -33.72
CA PHE A 912 1.50 5.09 -33.63
C PHE A 912 2.63 5.08 -34.66
N TYR A 913 3.26 3.95 -34.95
CA TYR A 913 4.42 3.89 -35.84
C TYR A 913 4.02 3.92 -37.32
N ASN A 914 3.16 2.99 -37.75
CA ASN A 914 2.77 2.84 -39.17
C ASN A 914 2.01 4.05 -39.73
N LYS A 915 1.35 4.84 -38.86
CA LYS A 915 0.68 6.10 -39.25
C LYS A 915 1.65 7.26 -39.46
N GLN A 916 2.75 7.32 -38.70
CA GLN A 916 3.75 8.39 -38.83
C GLN A 916 4.50 8.28 -40.17
N THR A 917 4.87 7.06 -40.58
CA THR A 917 5.53 6.78 -41.87
C THR A 917 4.68 7.11 -43.10
N HIS A 918 3.35 7.01 -43.01
CA HIS A 918 2.44 7.37 -44.10
C HIS A 918 2.07 8.86 -44.16
N SER A 919 2.37 9.64 -43.12
CA SER A 919 2.18 11.10 -43.12
C SER A 919 3.42 11.89 -43.59
N GLN A 920 4.57 11.21 -43.65
CA GLN A 920 5.85 11.75 -44.15
C GLN A 920 6.17 11.33 -45.60
N GLN A 921 5.39 10.43 -46.19
CA GLN A 921 5.34 10.14 -47.63
C GLN A 921 4.20 10.93 -48.27
#